data_AF-A0A966J8D1-F1
#
_entry.id   AF-A0A966J8D1-F1
#
_cell.length_a   1.000
_cell.length_b   1.000
_cell.length_c   1.000
_cell.angle_alpha   90.00
_cell.angle_beta   90.00
_cell.angle_gamma   90.00
#
_symmetry.space_group_name_H-M   'P 1'
#
loop_
_entity.id
_entity.type
_entity.pdbx_description
1 polymer ?
#
loop_
_entity_poly.entity_id
_entity_poly.type
_entity_poly.pdbx_seq_one_letter_code
_entity_poly.pdbx_strand_id
1 'polypeptide(L)'
;MRPVSMCGDDPMHRISAANRHPILDDLRHAWAMVVVVAALTACGGAASDRGAVTTPTAPPPPPPVAVAAIEITPANTAALRIGATLQLFAVTKSANGTPLNDRVVQWSSSVPTVASVSASGNVTALATGRTVVTATSEGARATATIDVRAAVASLVMTPRVPGPLVPGDTLRLSAAVRDSAGAVLVDRVVAYRSTTPAVATVAADGKVTAVALGTASIVAESEGVSASAAIVVRAPVATVTVSLANPILFPGENRVIRSFALDTRGSTLDGRRAEWSSDNPSVVQVTGTLEGAAVLVAVAPGTATVTVDVEGKRSATIVTVRRLVATIAIASPPASIELGKRAQLTATLRDDQGAAPPSVAVTWRSSDASVASVSGDGRMTALAVGVATISAEADGKRATATVTVAPLAIRVRTLVAGYAHSCALTTGGETFCWGDNSGGRIGAGDWSSNHLTPMRVAGGLRFVSLEGGEFHTCGLTADGTAHCWGDNWEGRLGIGNNQGSRNTPVPVSTDRRFAQIAGGEGHTCGLEGTGTVWCWGRNDHGQVGDGTAVQRSDPTLVRTAQRFIEIAAGFWHTCGVTTAAEVWCWGHNTSGQLGQGTQAGDILLPTRVKRDAPFARITTGSRSSCALTTDGVPYCWGENSFGVLGTGPGQNVLIPVAVPGVLLTSIELGQSHVCGTTSAQRVVCWGSGVSGQMGTGDLELGQPPTVVSAFGVVRALASGRSHSCAAPAAGGIRCWGKNDYGQLGVGTQSRFSEPVLVPDLTGVRAIVAGAYHSCALTRTNATFCWGDNSSRQLGDGTSATRLRPTRVVDDRGYTAITAMQTGMCGLQADGQVVCWGDGQSAALADTPLRFRELASSSRSYHWCGITTSGRAACARSNWQGQLGNGNTSYSQSPVLVGLEAPFASVQAGGNHSCGVTLDGVTYCWGSNVEGQLGLGTRGENVLLPSRVSTTERFRTVAPGPWDTCALNASGAAFCWGADYYGKVGDGPRGGPITTPSAVLGSVRFTSIAMGHDHVCGIATAGTMHCWGGNTFGQFGSGDFNGTDGAPLPAGRGNQWRAVAAGTIHTCGIASDERVYCWGDNSSGAVGQPFPTSPQVVAGNLTVAAER
;
A
#
# COMPACT_ATOMS: atom_id res chain seq x y z
N MET A 1 2.17 38.27 3.15
CA MET A 1 2.54 39.43 2.29
C MET A 1 2.56 38.96 0.83
N ARG A 2 2.46 39.86 -0.15
CA ARG A 2 2.63 39.59 -1.60
C ARG A 2 4.12 39.86 -2.00
N PRO A 3 4.61 39.59 -3.24
CA PRO A 3 4.15 40.10 -4.55
C PRO A 3 3.44 39.03 -5.42
N VAL A 4 2.71 39.27 -6.53
CA VAL A 4 2.40 40.44 -7.41
C VAL A 4 3.45 40.88 -8.43
N SER A 5 3.22 40.53 -9.70
CA SER A 5 3.05 41.42 -10.89
C SER A 5 2.80 40.54 -12.13
N MET A 6 1.72 40.62 -12.92
CA MET A 6 1.14 41.73 -13.71
C MET A 6 1.93 42.14 -14.95
N CYS A 7 1.36 41.84 -16.13
CA CYS A 7 1.24 42.62 -17.38
C CYS A 7 0.13 41.93 -18.22
N GLY A 8 -0.63 42.59 -19.11
CA GLY A 8 -0.71 44.01 -19.45
C GLY A 8 -1.67 44.22 -20.65
N ASP A 9 -2.18 45.45 -20.80
CA ASP A 9 -2.82 46.08 -21.99
C ASP A 9 -4.19 45.51 -22.46
N ASP A 10 -5.28 46.26 -22.78
CA ASP A 10 -5.55 47.58 -23.44
C ASP A 10 -5.56 47.45 -25.01
N PRO A 11 -6.28 48.28 -25.85
CA PRO A 11 -6.78 49.64 -25.59
C PRO A 11 -8.15 50.14 -26.16
N MET A 12 -8.59 51.26 -25.58
CA MET A 12 -9.33 52.45 -26.10
C MET A 12 -10.35 52.41 -27.28
N HIS A 13 -11.44 53.19 -27.12
CA HIS A 13 -11.80 54.24 -28.09
C HIS A 13 -12.49 55.47 -27.44
N ARG A 14 -12.56 56.61 -28.17
CA ARG A 14 -12.90 57.97 -27.65
C ARG A 14 -14.36 58.41 -27.90
N ILE A 15 -14.82 59.42 -27.14
CA ILE A 15 -15.44 60.69 -27.64
C ILE A 15 -15.50 61.74 -26.49
N SER A 16 -16.04 62.95 -26.71
CA SER A 16 -15.68 64.19 -25.97
C SER A 16 -16.76 65.30 -25.95
N ALA A 17 -16.46 66.43 -25.28
CA ALA A 17 -17.19 67.73 -25.21
C ALA A 17 -18.40 67.81 -24.22
N ALA A 18 -18.92 68.99 -23.78
CA ALA A 18 -18.34 70.32 -23.48
C ALA A 18 -19.35 71.27 -22.75
N ASN A 19 -18.83 72.33 -22.10
CA ASN A 19 -19.46 73.62 -21.73
C ASN A 19 -20.47 73.79 -20.55
N ARG A 20 -20.16 74.82 -19.73
CA ARG A 20 -21.02 75.77 -18.96
C ARG A 20 -21.89 75.30 -17.75
N HIS A 21 -21.65 75.97 -16.60
CA HIS A 21 -22.56 76.86 -15.84
C HIS A 21 -24.10 76.61 -15.82
N PRO A 22 -24.86 77.03 -14.76
CA PRO A 22 -24.52 77.12 -13.31
C PRO A 22 -25.76 77.09 -12.32
N ILE A 23 -25.57 77.58 -11.08
CA ILE A 23 -26.55 78.31 -10.19
C ILE A 23 -27.64 77.45 -9.48
N LEU A 24 -27.92 77.55 -8.16
CA LEU A 24 -27.28 78.23 -7.00
C LEU A 24 -27.59 77.47 -5.68
N ASP A 25 -26.78 77.76 -4.64
CA ASP A 25 -26.99 77.82 -3.18
C ASP A 25 -27.82 76.72 -2.46
N ASP A 26 -27.43 76.17 -1.29
CA ASP A 26 -26.70 76.67 -0.11
C ASP A 26 -27.51 77.66 0.79
N LEU A 27 -27.05 77.81 2.03
CA LEU A 27 -27.32 78.87 3.02
C LEU A 27 -28.51 78.71 4.01
N ARG A 28 -28.13 78.26 5.22
CA ARG A 28 -28.26 78.98 6.52
C ARG A 28 -29.61 79.09 7.28
N HIS A 29 -29.53 78.66 8.56
CA HIS A 29 -29.89 79.40 9.79
C HIS A 29 -31.32 79.96 10.05
N ALA A 30 -31.93 79.43 11.14
CA ALA A 30 -32.30 80.17 12.37
C ALA A 30 -33.75 80.69 12.69
N TRP A 31 -34.24 80.22 13.87
CA TRP A 31 -34.91 80.95 14.99
C TRP A 31 -36.38 81.50 14.92
N ALA A 32 -37.16 81.10 15.95
CA ALA A 32 -38.10 81.89 16.82
C ALA A 32 -39.64 82.13 16.55
N MET A 33 -40.47 81.58 17.47
CA MET A 33 -41.57 82.18 18.31
C MET A 33 -42.98 82.71 17.83
N VAL A 34 -44.03 82.32 18.61
CA VAL A 34 -45.23 83.09 19.13
C VAL A 34 -46.53 83.35 18.26
N VAL A 35 -47.77 83.68 18.75
CA VAL A 35 -48.76 83.10 19.75
C VAL A 35 -50.16 83.84 19.74
N VAL A 36 -51.19 83.40 20.53
CA VAL A 36 -52.44 84.16 21.02
C VAL A 36 -53.68 84.33 20.06
N VAL A 37 -55.00 84.49 20.43
CA VAL A 37 -55.92 84.02 21.54
C VAL A 37 -57.45 84.38 21.34
N ALA A 38 -58.39 83.71 22.05
CA ALA A 38 -59.81 84.06 22.45
C ALA A 38 -60.99 84.03 21.40
N ALA A 39 -62.31 83.88 21.71
CA ALA A 39 -63.24 83.86 22.92
C ALA A 39 -64.57 83.04 22.59
N LEU A 40 -65.79 82.95 23.21
CA LEU A 40 -66.59 83.11 24.51
C LEU A 40 -68.11 82.68 24.19
N THR A 41 -69.19 82.35 24.97
CA THR A 41 -69.74 82.18 26.40
C THR A 41 -70.91 81.09 26.41
N ALA A 42 -72.01 80.87 27.22
CA ALA A 42 -72.87 81.50 28.31
C ALA A 42 -73.67 80.48 29.26
N CYS A 43 -75.01 80.62 29.54
CA CYS A 43 -75.86 79.96 30.63
C CYS A 43 -77.28 79.44 30.17
N GLY A 44 -78.32 78.94 30.91
CA GLY A 44 -78.78 78.63 32.32
C GLY A 44 -80.30 79.00 32.53
N GLY A 45 -81.25 78.53 33.39
CA GLY A 45 -81.56 77.56 34.53
C GLY A 45 -83.15 77.43 34.66
N ALA A 46 -83.99 77.10 35.69
CA ALA A 46 -84.15 76.40 37.02
C ALA A 46 -85.70 76.53 37.43
N ALA A 47 -86.43 76.09 38.51
CA ALA A 47 -86.62 74.98 39.54
C ALA A 47 -87.92 75.32 40.39
N SER A 48 -88.67 74.59 41.29
CA SER A 48 -88.95 73.17 41.72
C SER A 48 -90.03 73.07 42.88
N ASP A 49 -90.79 71.93 43.07
CA ASP A 49 -91.45 71.37 44.34
C ASP A 49 -92.73 72.02 45.02
N ARG A 50 -93.59 71.45 45.95
CA ARG A 50 -94.06 70.08 46.48
C ARG A 50 -95.31 70.18 47.48
N GLY A 51 -96.13 69.12 47.74
CA GLY A 51 -96.75 68.81 49.10
C GLY A 51 -98.30 68.54 49.37
N ALA A 52 -98.67 67.31 49.82
CA ALA A 52 -99.95 66.59 50.21
C ALA A 52 -101.05 67.05 51.28
N VAL A 53 -102.18 66.26 51.43
CA VAL A 53 -103.03 65.87 52.65
C VAL A 53 -104.60 66.15 52.76
N THR A 54 -105.43 65.06 52.95
CA THR A 54 -106.83 64.84 53.53
C THR A 54 -108.15 65.60 53.09
N THR A 55 -109.32 65.38 53.77
CA THR A 55 -110.76 65.53 53.31
C THR A 55 -111.69 66.18 54.40
N PRO A 56 -113.08 66.37 54.34
CA PRO A 56 -114.18 65.39 54.08
C PRO A 56 -115.49 65.88 53.33
N THR A 57 -116.66 66.08 53.98
CA THR A 57 -118.06 66.09 53.40
C THR A 57 -118.93 67.40 53.56
N ALA A 58 -120.11 67.46 52.89
CA ALA A 58 -120.84 68.66 52.39
C ALA A 58 -121.99 69.28 53.26
N PRO A 59 -122.55 70.49 52.91
CA PRO A 59 -123.83 70.56 52.13
C PRO A 59 -123.84 71.72 51.03
N PRO A 60 -124.90 72.54 50.69
CA PRO A 60 -125.22 72.91 49.28
C PRO A 60 -125.28 74.46 48.95
N PRO A 61 -125.90 74.97 47.86
CA PRO A 61 -125.37 75.02 46.47
C PRO A 61 -125.30 76.44 45.81
N PRO A 62 -124.35 76.69 44.87
CA PRO A 62 -124.32 77.87 43.97
C PRO A 62 -124.38 77.52 42.44
N PRO A 63 -124.46 78.50 41.50
CA PRO A 63 -124.67 78.24 40.06
C PRO A 63 -123.43 77.75 39.26
N PRO A 64 -123.60 77.29 37.99
CA PRO A 64 -122.56 76.56 37.24
C PRO A 64 -121.40 77.41 36.72
N VAL A 65 -120.21 76.81 36.64
CA VAL A 65 -118.95 77.45 36.21
C VAL A 65 -118.41 76.84 34.90
N ALA A 66 -117.83 77.68 34.04
CA ALA A 66 -117.27 77.31 32.74
C ALA A 66 -115.79 76.85 32.80
N VAL A 67 -115.35 76.12 31.78
CA VAL A 67 -113.93 75.78 31.56
C VAL A 67 -113.15 77.02 31.15
N ALA A 68 -111.94 77.20 31.70
CA ALA A 68 -111.00 78.27 31.35
C ALA A 68 -109.64 77.76 30.87
N ALA A 69 -109.22 76.57 31.27
CA ALA A 69 -107.93 75.99 30.91
C ALA A 69 -108.00 74.46 30.71
N ILE A 70 -107.00 73.90 30.04
CA ILE A 70 -106.79 72.46 29.88
C ILE A 70 -105.32 72.17 30.14
N GLU A 71 -105.01 70.99 30.67
CA GLU A 71 -103.64 70.49 30.84
C GLU A 71 -103.52 69.10 30.21
N ILE A 72 -102.42 68.81 29.51
CA ILE A 72 -102.14 67.52 28.87
C ILE A 72 -100.92 66.87 29.52
N THR A 73 -101.04 65.58 29.85
CA THR A 73 -99.95 64.77 30.41
C THR A 73 -99.71 63.51 29.57
N PRO A 74 -98.46 63.19 29.18
CA PRO A 74 -97.26 64.04 29.24
C PRO A 74 -97.29 65.18 28.19
N ALA A 75 -96.90 66.41 28.59
CA ALA A 75 -96.87 67.57 27.69
C ALA A 75 -95.69 67.56 26.69
N ASN A 76 -94.58 66.93 27.05
CA ASN A 76 -93.41 66.71 26.20
C ASN A 76 -92.98 65.25 26.32
N THR A 77 -92.60 64.63 25.20
CA THR A 77 -92.34 63.19 25.13
C THR A 77 -90.92 62.89 24.67
N ALA A 78 -90.29 61.87 25.25
CA ALA A 78 -89.09 61.27 24.65
C ALA A 78 -89.41 60.72 23.25
N ALA A 79 -88.44 60.74 22.33
CA ALA A 79 -88.70 60.46 20.93
C ALA A 79 -89.25 59.03 20.72
N LEU A 80 -90.45 58.95 20.16
CA LEU A 80 -91.10 57.69 19.82
C LEU A 80 -90.41 57.05 18.61
N ARG A 81 -90.50 55.72 18.52
CA ARG A 81 -90.13 54.97 17.31
C ARG A 81 -91.37 54.81 16.44
N ILE A 82 -91.22 54.71 15.12
CA ILE A 82 -92.33 54.39 14.21
C ILE A 82 -93.00 53.08 14.66
N GLY A 83 -94.33 53.08 14.74
CA GLY A 83 -95.14 51.97 15.26
C GLY A 83 -95.40 51.99 16.76
N ALA A 84 -94.74 52.86 17.54
CA ALA A 84 -94.99 53.00 18.98
C ALA A 84 -96.27 53.81 19.25
N THR A 85 -96.97 53.47 20.34
CA THR A 85 -98.14 54.19 20.85
C THR A 85 -97.87 54.86 22.19
N LEU A 86 -98.63 55.93 22.49
CA LEU A 86 -98.54 56.70 23.72
C LEU A 86 -99.91 57.28 24.09
N GLN A 87 -100.44 56.90 25.25
CA GLN A 87 -101.66 57.48 25.79
C GLN A 87 -101.38 58.87 26.39
N LEU A 88 -102.01 59.92 25.86
CA LEU A 88 -102.10 61.23 26.49
C LEU A 88 -103.39 61.34 27.31
N PHE A 89 -103.33 62.06 28.41
CA PHE A 89 -104.49 62.38 29.26
C PHE A 89 -104.69 63.89 29.30
N ALA A 90 -105.94 64.35 29.35
CA ALA A 90 -106.26 65.77 29.47
C ALA A 90 -107.22 66.03 30.63
N VAL A 91 -106.97 67.10 31.37
CA VAL A 91 -107.83 67.58 32.47
C VAL A 91 -108.29 68.99 32.15
N THR A 92 -109.60 69.21 32.06
CA THR A 92 -110.18 70.56 31.92
C THR A 92 -110.29 71.22 33.29
N LYS A 93 -110.14 72.55 33.37
CA LYS A 93 -110.07 73.31 34.63
C LYS A 93 -110.91 74.58 34.55
N SER A 94 -111.52 74.96 35.67
CA SER A 94 -112.20 76.24 35.85
C SER A 94 -111.23 77.43 35.84
N ALA A 95 -111.75 78.66 35.84
CA ALA A 95 -110.94 79.88 35.99
C ALA A 95 -110.08 79.90 37.27
N ASN A 96 -110.46 79.14 38.30
CA ASN A 96 -109.73 79.03 39.57
C ASN A 96 -108.84 77.76 39.63
N GLY A 97 -108.61 77.09 38.49
CA GLY A 97 -107.73 75.92 38.37
C GLY A 97 -108.30 74.58 38.82
N THR A 98 -109.50 74.54 39.40
CA THR A 98 -110.17 73.28 39.81
C THR A 98 -110.55 72.41 38.61
N PRO A 99 -110.23 71.10 38.63
CA PRO A 99 -110.65 70.16 37.60
C PRO A 99 -112.17 70.11 37.40
N LEU A 100 -112.59 70.08 36.14
CA LEU A 100 -113.99 69.90 35.71
C LEU A 100 -114.06 68.58 34.93
N ASN A 101 -114.60 67.53 35.58
CA ASN A 101 -114.48 66.15 35.12
C ASN A 101 -115.58 65.74 34.13
N ASP A 102 -116.75 66.37 34.18
CA ASP A 102 -117.92 66.05 33.36
C ASP A 102 -117.92 66.75 31.98
N ARG A 103 -116.74 67.16 31.51
CA ARG A 103 -116.55 68.02 30.32
C ARG A 103 -115.87 67.24 29.19
N VAL A 104 -116.48 67.23 28.01
CA VAL A 104 -115.98 66.47 26.85
C VAL A 104 -114.74 67.14 26.27
N VAL A 105 -113.66 66.38 26.10
CA VAL A 105 -112.41 66.83 25.47
C VAL A 105 -112.30 66.24 24.06
N GLN A 106 -112.04 67.10 23.07
CA GLN A 106 -111.75 66.72 21.69
C GLN A 106 -110.24 66.79 21.40
N TRP A 107 -109.72 65.80 20.69
CA TRP A 107 -108.29 65.67 20.36
C TRP A 107 -108.03 65.81 18.86
N SER A 108 -106.89 66.39 18.49
CA SER A 108 -106.44 66.53 17.09
C SER A 108 -104.90 66.54 17.00
N SER A 109 -104.33 66.12 15.86
CA SER A 109 -102.88 66.17 15.58
C SER A 109 -102.62 67.13 14.42
N SER A 110 -101.61 67.99 14.54
CA SER A 110 -101.25 68.97 13.51
C SER A 110 -100.72 68.33 12.22
N VAL A 111 -100.06 67.17 12.34
CA VAL A 111 -99.57 66.35 11.22
C VAL A 111 -99.95 64.88 11.48
N PRO A 112 -101.18 64.45 11.12
CA PRO A 112 -101.68 63.10 11.39
C PRO A 112 -100.86 61.98 10.74
N THR A 113 -100.08 62.27 9.70
CA THR A 113 -99.18 61.34 9.00
C THR A 113 -97.86 61.09 9.73
N VAL A 114 -97.45 61.97 10.65
CA VAL A 114 -96.27 61.78 11.53
C VAL A 114 -96.69 61.05 12.80
N ALA A 115 -97.78 61.51 13.44
CA ALA A 115 -98.48 60.72 14.45
C ALA A 115 -99.98 61.08 14.48
N SER A 116 -100.84 60.05 14.50
CA SER A 116 -102.30 60.19 14.65
C SER A 116 -102.70 60.17 16.12
N VAL A 117 -103.88 60.70 16.48
CA VAL A 117 -104.44 60.63 17.84
C VAL A 117 -105.89 60.15 17.82
N SER A 118 -106.28 59.31 18.78
CA SER A 118 -107.66 58.82 18.95
C SER A 118 -108.54 59.82 19.71
N ALA A 119 -109.87 59.62 19.66
CA ALA A 119 -110.83 60.36 20.48
C ALA A 119 -110.59 60.19 22.01
N SER A 120 -109.87 59.14 22.43
CA SER A 120 -109.47 58.91 23.82
C SER A 120 -108.09 59.48 24.18
N GLY A 121 -107.41 60.17 23.26
CA GLY A 121 -106.07 60.74 23.49
C GLY A 121 -104.89 59.79 23.22
N ASN A 122 -105.11 58.59 22.67
CA ASN A 122 -104.02 57.66 22.35
C ASN A 122 -103.33 58.07 21.03
N VAL A 123 -102.02 58.31 21.09
CA VAL A 123 -101.19 58.73 19.95
C VAL A 123 -100.47 57.53 19.36
N THR A 124 -100.42 57.42 18.03
CA THR A 124 -99.64 56.39 17.31
C THR A 124 -98.61 57.07 16.41
N ALA A 125 -97.33 56.75 16.56
CA ALA A 125 -96.26 57.26 15.71
C ALA A 125 -96.20 56.50 14.36
N LEU A 126 -96.24 57.23 13.24
CA LEU A 126 -96.43 56.66 11.90
C LEU A 126 -95.29 56.97 10.92
N ALA A 127 -94.63 58.13 11.06
CA ALA A 127 -93.47 58.50 10.25
C ALA A 127 -92.48 59.36 11.05
N THR A 128 -91.21 59.41 10.64
CA THR A 128 -90.21 60.30 11.25
C THR A 128 -90.57 61.76 11.09
N GLY A 129 -90.36 62.56 12.14
CA GLY A 129 -90.70 63.98 12.16
C GLY A 129 -91.24 64.43 13.51
N ARG A 130 -91.76 65.65 13.57
CA ARG A 130 -92.34 66.25 14.78
C ARG A 130 -93.77 66.73 14.50
N THR A 131 -94.70 66.43 15.40
CA THR A 131 -96.10 66.87 15.33
C THR A 131 -96.60 67.35 16.70
N VAL A 132 -97.66 68.14 16.72
CA VAL A 132 -98.28 68.70 17.93
C VAL A 132 -99.70 68.17 18.07
N VAL A 133 -100.01 67.59 19.22
CA VAL A 133 -101.33 67.04 19.56
C VAL A 133 -102.05 68.03 20.47
N THR A 134 -103.27 68.42 20.09
CA THR A 134 -104.07 69.47 20.72
C THR A 134 -105.33 68.90 21.36
N ALA A 135 -105.59 69.26 22.63
CA ALA A 135 -106.85 68.99 23.33
C ALA A 135 -107.71 70.27 23.39
N THR A 136 -109.02 70.16 23.19
CA THR A 136 -109.98 71.28 23.18
C THR A 136 -111.25 70.94 23.96
N SER A 137 -111.78 71.86 24.77
CA SER A 137 -113.05 71.73 25.50
C SER A 137 -113.63 73.09 25.86
N GLU A 138 -114.91 73.32 25.58
CA GLU A 138 -115.68 74.55 25.89
C GLU A 138 -114.97 75.89 25.53
N GLY A 139 -114.09 75.88 24.52
CA GLY A 139 -113.32 77.03 24.04
C GLY A 139 -111.86 77.07 24.48
N ALA A 140 -111.51 76.40 25.59
CA ALA A 140 -110.13 76.28 26.06
C ALA A 140 -109.33 75.24 25.25
N ARG A 141 -108.00 75.40 25.19
CA ARG A 141 -107.07 74.52 24.45
C ARG A 141 -105.75 74.29 25.18
N ALA A 142 -105.13 73.14 24.92
CA ALA A 142 -103.77 72.79 25.33
C ALA A 142 -103.07 71.94 24.27
N THR A 143 -101.73 71.87 24.29
CA THR A 143 -100.92 71.17 23.27
C THR A 143 -99.76 70.37 23.86
N ALA A 144 -99.46 69.21 23.30
CA ALA A 144 -98.28 68.39 23.59
C ALA A 144 -97.47 68.09 22.32
N THR A 145 -96.14 68.03 22.41
CA THR A 145 -95.26 67.81 21.25
C THR A 145 -94.71 66.39 21.20
N ILE A 146 -94.78 65.76 20.01
CA ILE A 146 -94.34 64.40 19.73
C ILE A 146 -93.18 64.43 18.71
N ASP A 147 -92.06 63.81 19.04
CA ASP A 147 -90.85 63.64 18.20
C ASP A 147 -90.74 62.17 17.79
N VAL A 148 -90.51 61.85 16.51
CA VAL A 148 -90.45 60.46 16.00
C VAL A 148 -89.15 60.20 15.25
N ARG A 149 -88.41 59.15 15.65
CA ARG A 149 -87.08 58.81 15.13
C ARG A 149 -87.00 57.41 14.52
N ALA A 150 -86.08 57.26 13.56
CA ALA A 150 -85.71 55.97 12.98
C ALA A 150 -84.85 55.15 13.96
N ALA A 151 -85.07 53.83 13.95
CA ALA A 151 -84.31 52.87 14.75
C ALA A 151 -83.09 52.34 13.96
N VAL A 152 -82.05 51.93 14.70
CA VAL A 152 -80.91 51.20 14.14
C VAL A 152 -81.38 49.82 13.65
N ALA A 153 -81.02 49.45 12.42
CA ALA A 153 -81.33 48.15 11.83
C ALA A 153 -80.09 47.32 11.47
N SER A 154 -78.93 47.94 11.22
CA SER A 154 -77.68 47.21 10.95
C SER A 154 -76.42 47.99 11.35
N LEU A 155 -75.35 47.25 11.66
CA LEU A 155 -73.98 47.76 11.79
C LEU A 155 -73.07 47.04 10.79
N VAL A 156 -72.13 47.75 10.18
CA VAL A 156 -71.10 47.18 9.31
C VAL A 156 -69.71 47.65 9.76
N MET A 157 -68.81 46.72 10.08
CA MET A 157 -67.44 47.02 10.50
C MET A 157 -66.48 47.12 9.31
N THR A 158 -65.58 48.11 9.35
CA THR A 158 -64.57 48.38 8.30
C THR A 158 -63.24 48.85 8.90
N PRO A 159 -62.08 48.58 8.27
CA PRO A 159 -61.89 47.68 7.12
C PRO A 159 -62.04 46.21 7.52
N ARG A 160 -62.04 45.31 6.53
CA ARG A 160 -61.93 43.87 6.79
C ARG A 160 -60.52 43.55 7.31
N VAL A 161 -60.41 42.73 8.35
CA VAL A 161 -59.11 42.37 8.96
C VAL A 161 -58.23 41.67 7.89
N PRO A 162 -57.02 42.17 7.60
CA PRO A 162 -56.25 41.74 6.43
C PRO A 162 -55.47 40.42 6.62
N GLY A 163 -55.25 39.99 7.85
CA GLY A 163 -54.51 38.77 8.18
C GLY A 163 -54.27 38.61 9.68
N PRO A 164 -53.49 37.60 10.11
CA PRO A 164 -53.03 37.49 11.50
C PRO A 164 -52.10 38.65 11.87
N LEU A 165 -52.24 39.16 13.08
CA LEU A 165 -51.38 40.19 13.67
C LEU A 165 -50.28 39.57 14.53
N VAL A 166 -49.23 40.33 14.84
CA VAL A 166 -48.25 40.02 15.92
C VAL A 166 -48.51 40.88 17.16
N PRO A 167 -48.10 40.46 18.37
CA PRO A 167 -48.21 41.29 19.57
C PRO A 167 -47.52 42.65 19.39
N GLY A 168 -48.26 43.73 19.66
CA GLY A 168 -47.84 45.12 19.41
C GLY A 168 -48.48 45.78 18.18
N ASP A 169 -49.01 45.01 17.22
CA ASP A 169 -49.72 45.57 16.06
C ASP A 169 -50.99 46.32 16.47
N THR A 170 -51.33 47.36 15.70
CA THR A 170 -52.60 48.11 15.90
C THR A 170 -53.38 48.27 14.59
N LEU A 171 -54.68 48.02 14.65
CA LEU A 171 -55.64 48.16 13.55
C LEU A 171 -56.81 49.02 14.02
N ARG A 172 -57.29 49.98 13.22
CA ARG A 172 -58.48 50.78 13.59
C ARG A 172 -59.71 50.26 12.86
N LEU A 173 -60.78 49.97 13.61
CA LEU A 173 -62.05 49.46 13.09
C LEU A 173 -63.18 50.46 13.35
N SER A 174 -63.74 51.04 12.29
CA SER A 174 -64.96 51.84 12.33
C SER A 174 -66.20 50.97 12.11
N ALA A 175 -67.34 51.35 12.69
CA ALA A 175 -68.63 50.68 12.47
C ALA A 175 -69.67 51.68 11.97
N ALA A 176 -70.19 51.47 10.76
CA ALA A 176 -71.26 52.29 10.19
C ALA A 176 -72.62 51.79 10.69
N VAL A 177 -73.28 52.60 11.51
CA VAL A 177 -74.66 52.38 11.99
C VAL A 177 -75.66 52.81 10.91
N ARG A 178 -76.65 51.98 10.59
CA ARG A 178 -77.66 52.26 9.55
C ARG A 178 -79.09 51.95 10.00
N ASP A 179 -80.03 52.68 9.42
CA ASP A 179 -81.48 52.40 9.53
C ASP A 179 -81.93 51.28 8.57
N SER A 180 -83.24 51.00 8.55
CA SER A 180 -83.85 49.98 7.69
C SER A 180 -83.93 50.35 6.19
N ALA A 181 -83.70 51.61 5.83
CA ALA A 181 -83.52 52.06 4.45
C ALA A 181 -82.04 52.02 4.02
N GLY A 182 -81.12 51.71 4.95
CA GLY A 182 -79.69 51.68 4.71
C GLY A 182 -78.98 53.04 4.84
N ALA A 183 -79.68 54.10 5.25
CA ALA A 183 -79.08 55.41 5.48
C ALA A 183 -78.18 55.38 6.73
N VAL A 184 -77.08 56.15 6.73
CA VAL A 184 -76.11 56.15 7.84
C VAL A 184 -76.59 57.09 8.95
N LEU A 185 -76.72 56.55 10.16
CA LEU A 185 -77.12 57.29 11.36
C LEU A 185 -75.88 57.85 12.06
N VAL A 186 -75.56 59.11 11.80
CA VAL A 186 -74.32 59.78 12.25
C VAL A 186 -74.36 60.27 13.71
N ASP A 187 -75.55 60.37 14.30
CA ASP A 187 -75.82 60.81 15.68
C ASP A 187 -76.02 59.61 16.63
N ARG A 188 -75.24 58.54 16.45
CA ARG A 188 -75.33 57.29 17.23
C ARG A 188 -74.01 56.90 17.87
N VAL A 189 -74.08 56.47 19.12
CA VAL A 189 -72.92 56.02 19.91
C VAL A 189 -72.69 54.53 19.67
N VAL A 190 -71.52 54.19 19.13
CA VAL A 190 -71.06 52.80 19.02
C VAL A 190 -70.21 52.45 20.24
N ALA A 191 -70.59 51.39 20.96
CA ALA A 191 -69.76 50.78 21.99
C ALA A 191 -68.93 49.65 21.39
N TYR A 192 -67.62 49.66 21.63
CA TYR A 192 -66.70 48.60 21.25
C TYR A 192 -66.29 47.75 22.46
N ARG A 193 -66.27 46.42 22.29
CA ARG A 193 -65.70 45.48 23.25
C ARG A 193 -64.87 44.39 22.57
N SER A 194 -63.88 43.86 23.27
CA SER A 194 -63.22 42.61 22.89
C SER A 194 -63.81 41.47 23.71
N THR A 195 -64.09 40.32 23.10
CA THR A 195 -64.43 39.08 23.83
C THR A 195 -63.27 38.58 24.68
N THR A 196 -62.04 38.96 24.32
CA THR A 196 -60.81 38.37 24.86
C THR A 196 -59.72 39.45 25.00
N PRO A 197 -59.86 40.41 25.94
CA PRO A 197 -58.97 41.57 26.05
C PRO A 197 -57.48 41.22 26.20
N ALA A 198 -57.17 40.06 26.80
CA ALA A 198 -55.80 39.56 26.95
C ALA A 198 -55.12 39.20 25.62
N VAL A 199 -55.90 38.86 24.57
CA VAL A 199 -55.38 38.55 23.22
C VAL A 199 -55.36 39.82 22.36
N ALA A 200 -56.46 40.58 22.35
CA ALA A 200 -56.52 41.88 21.69
C ALA A 200 -57.44 42.84 22.46
N THR A 201 -56.97 44.05 22.72
CA THR A 201 -57.76 45.14 23.31
C THR A 201 -58.39 46.00 22.21
N VAL A 202 -59.45 46.74 22.55
CA VAL A 202 -60.03 47.78 21.68
C VAL A 202 -60.35 49.02 22.52
N ALA A 203 -59.98 50.19 22.03
CA ALA A 203 -60.31 51.47 22.63
C ALA A 203 -61.66 52.00 22.12
N ALA A 204 -62.23 53.00 22.82
CA ALA A 204 -63.53 53.58 22.49
C ALA A 204 -63.62 54.23 21.09
N ASP A 205 -62.47 54.55 20.48
CA ASP A 205 -62.35 55.10 19.13
C ASP A 205 -62.20 54.01 18.03
N GLY A 206 -62.39 52.74 18.39
CA GLY A 206 -62.24 51.60 17.51
C GLY A 206 -60.78 51.17 17.26
N LYS A 207 -59.77 51.75 17.93
CA LYS A 207 -58.37 51.28 17.82
C LYS A 207 -58.20 49.94 18.55
N VAL A 208 -58.00 48.88 17.78
CA VAL A 208 -57.62 47.54 18.22
C VAL A 208 -56.10 47.48 18.40
N THR A 209 -55.63 46.81 19.45
CA THR A 209 -54.21 46.50 19.69
C THR A 209 -54.05 45.01 19.99
N ALA A 210 -53.17 44.32 19.26
CA ALA A 210 -52.81 42.92 19.53
C ALA A 210 -51.89 42.84 20.75
N VAL A 211 -52.23 41.98 21.73
CA VAL A 211 -51.59 41.93 23.05
C VAL A 211 -50.87 40.59 23.27
N ALA A 212 -51.53 39.47 23.01
CA ALA A 212 -50.97 38.13 23.20
C ALA A 212 -51.49 37.15 22.15
N LEU A 213 -50.83 35.99 22.03
CA LEU A 213 -51.18 34.95 21.06
C LEU A 213 -52.58 34.37 21.32
N GLY A 214 -53.35 34.13 20.25
CA GLY A 214 -54.68 33.52 20.34
C GLY A 214 -55.67 34.11 19.35
N THR A 215 -56.96 34.00 19.66
CA THR A 215 -58.05 34.63 18.91
C THR A 215 -58.94 35.48 19.83
N ALA A 216 -59.44 36.59 19.30
CA ALA A 216 -60.38 37.49 19.96
C ALA A 216 -61.42 37.96 18.93
N SER A 217 -62.65 38.25 19.35
CA SER A 217 -63.63 38.94 18.50
C SER A 217 -63.85 40.35 19.04
N ILE A 218 -63.70 41.34 18.15
CA ILE A 218 -64.04 42.73 18.45
C ILE A 218 -65.50 42.94 18.04
N VAL A 219 -66.36 43.23 19.01
CA VAL A 219 -67.79 43.45 18.83
C VAL A 219 -68.07 44.95 18.92
N ALA A 220 -68.74 45.50 17.90
CA ALA A 220 -69.26 46.85 17.88
C ALA A 220 -70.78 46.79 18.04
N GLU A 221 -71.37 47.63 18.90
CA GLU A 221 -72.80 47.59 19.22
C GLU A 221 -73.40 49.01 19.33
N SER A 222 -74.62 49.21 18.82
CA SER A 222 -75.40 50.44 18.95
C SER A 222 -76.89 50.12 19.00
N GLU A 223 -77.61 50.67 19.97
CA GLU A 223 -79.05 50.43 20.24
C GLU A 223 -79.48 48.94 20.28
N GLY A 224 -78.58 48.04 20.70
CA GLY A 224 -78.83 46.59 20.79
C GLY A 224 -78.61 45.81 19.47
N VAL A 225 -78.15 46.47 18.40
CA VAL A 225 -77.70 45.81 17.17
C VAL A 225 -76.17 45.72 17.19
N SER A 226 -75.62 44.54 16.92
CA SER A 226 -74.18 44.26 17.01
C SER A 226 -73.58 43.69 15.72
N ALA A 227 -72.35 44.10 15.41
CA ALA A 227 -71.48 43.47 14.40
C ALA A 227 -70.17 43.00 15.05
N SER A 228 -69.45 42.06 14.45
CA SER A 228 -68.16 41.60 15.00
C SER A 228 -67.09 41.28 13.95
N ALA A 229 -65.82 41.41 14.35
CA ALA A 229 -64.64 41.14 13.54
C ALA A 229 -63.63 40.28 14.32
N ALA A 230 -63.22 39.14 13.74
CA ALA A 230 -62.25 38.24 14.34
C ALA A 230 -60.80 38.75 14.16
N ILE A 231 -60.06 38.79 15.26
CA ILE A 231 -58.62 39.08 15.33
C ILE A 231 -57.89 37.79 15.70
N VAL A 232 -56.85 37.46 14.93
CA VAL A 232 -55.97 36.32 15.18
C VAL A 232 -54.57 36.87 15.45
N VAL A 233 -53.95 36.50 16.56
CA VAL A 233 -52.60 36.95 16.93
C VAL A 233 -51.66 35.76 16.94
N ARG A 234 -50.56 35.84 16.18
CA ARG A 234 -49.54 34.79 16.00
C ARG A 234 -48.14 35.32 16.33
N ALA A 235 -47.21 34.42 16.60
CA ALA A 235 -45.80 34.78 16.77
C ALA A 235 -45.13 35.01 15.40
N PRO A 236 -44.10 35.88 15.29
CA PRO A 236 -43.28 35.99 14.08
C PRO A 236 -42.36 34.77 13.89
N VAL A 237 -42.06 34.41 12.64
CA VAL A 237 -41.00 33.42 12.33
C VAL A 237 -39.63 34.09 12.44
N ALA A 238 -38.78 33.59 13.33
CA ALA A 238 -37.42 34.08 13.51
C ALA A 238 -36.45 33.42 12.52
N THR A 239 -36.49 32.09 12.46
CA THR A 239 -35.59 31.23 11.65
C THR A 239 -36.35 30.03 11.08
N VAL A 240 -35.80 29.42 10.03
CA VAL A 240 -36.29 28.16 9.44
C VAL A 240 -35.14 27.16 9.44
N THR A 241 -35.43 25.89 9.68
CA THR A 241 -34.49 24.77 9.50
C THR A 241 -35.09 23.68 8.61
N VAL A 242 -34.24 22.82 8.04
CA VAL A 242 -34.63 21.69 7.18
C VAL A 242 -34.25 20.38 7.85
N SER A 243 -35.12 19.36 7.75
CA SER A 243 -35.00 18.09 8.48
C SER A 243 -33.83 17.20 8.07
N LEU A 244 -33.21 17.44 6.92
CA LEU A 244 -32.02 16.71 6.42
C LEU A 244 -31.01 17.70 5.85
N ALA A 245 -29.81 17.72 6.45
CA ALA A 245 -28.65 18.43 5.92
C ALA A 245 -27.92 17.55 4.90
N ASN A 246 -27.73 18.09 3.69
CA ASN A 246 -26.95 17.53 2.58
C ASN A 246 -27.22 16.05 2.25
N PRO A 247 -28.48 15.65 1.94
CA PRO A 247 -28.81 14.27 1.62
C PRO A 247 -28.20 13.80 0.29
N ILE A 248 -27.73 12.55 0.27
CA ILE A 248 -27.34 11.83 -0.95
C ILE A 248 -28.52 10.95 -1.38
N LEU A 249 -28.87 10.99 -2.67
CA LEU A 249 -29.96 10.23 -3.28
C LEU A 249 -29.47 9.49 -4.54
N PHE A 250 -30.22 8.48 -4.97
CA PHE A 250 -30.01 7.76 -6.24
C PHE A 250 -31.08 8.13 -7.28
N PRO A 251 -30.79 8.14 -8.60
CA PRO A 251 -31.79 8.42 -9.63
C PRO A 251 -33.04 7.53 -9.49
N GLY A 252 -34.23 8.15 -9.51
CA GLY A 252 -35.51 7.49 -9.24
C GLY A 252 -35.90 7.41 -7.76
N GLU A 253 -35.05 7.84 -6.82
CA GLU A 253 -35.36 7.88 -5.40
C GLU A 253 -36.22 9.10 -5.03
N ASN A 254 -37.29 8.85 -4.27
CA ASN A 254 -38.12 9.88 -3.66
C ASN A 254 -37.80 10.01 -2.16
N ARG A 255 -37.50 11.23 -1.69
CA ARG A 255 -37.14 11.49 -0.28
C ARG A 255 -37.97 12.65 0.29
N VAL A 256 -38.75 12.38 1.33
CA VAL A 256 -39.50 13.43 2.04
C VAL A 256 -38.55 14.23 2.93
N ILE A 257 -38.61 15.56 2.84
CA ILE A 257 -38.00 16.51 3.78
C ILE A 257 -39.08 17.40 4.41
N ARG A 258 -38.78 17.94 5.59
CA ARG A 258 -39.66 18.86 6.33
C ARG A 258 -38.92 20.14 6.66
N SER A 259 -39.68 21.23 6.77
CA SER A 259 -39.22 22.52 7.28
C SER A 259 -39.79 22.76 8.67
N PHE A 260 -38.99 23.38 9.54
CA PHE A 260 -39.44 23.82 10.86
C PHE A 260 -39.24 25.34 10.96
N ALA A 261 -40.35 26.07 11.00
CA ALA A 261 -40.35 27.48 11.33
C ALA A 261 -40.29 27.65 12.85
N LEU A 262 -39.39 28.48 13.35
CA LEU A 262 -39.11 28.62 14.79
C LEU A 262 -39.35 30.07 15.26
N ASP A 263 -39.82 30.23 16.51
CA ASP A 263 -39.86 31.52 17.20
C ASP A 263 -38.45 31.94 17.70
N THR A 264 -38.34 33.13 18.29
CA THR A 264 -37.06 33.66 18.82
C THR A 264 -36.50 32.88 20.02
N ARG A 265 -37.19 31.84 20.49
CA ARG A 265 -36.76 30.93 21.57
C ARG A 265 -36.58 29.49 21.05
N GLY A 266 -36.62 29.28 19.74
CA GLY A 266 -36.46 27.96 19.11
C GLY A 266 -37.70 27.06 19.16
N SER A 267 -38.87 27.58 19.54
CA SER A 267 -40.11 26.80 19.59
C SER A 267 -40.74 26.67 18.20
N THR A 268 -41.23 25.49 17.83
CA THR A 268 -41.85 25.25 16.51
C THR A 268 -43.17 26.02 16.35
N LEU A 269 -43.37 26.55 15.14
CA LEU A 269 -44.53 27.35 14.76
C LEU A 269 -45.35 26.58 13.72
N ASP A 270 -46.42 25.93 14.16
CA ASP A 270 -47.25 25.08 13.32
C ASP A 270 -48.16 25.84 12.36
N GLY A 271 -48.65 25.15 11.32
CA GLY A 271 -49.57 25.70 10.33
C GLY A 271 -48.99 26.81 9.44
N ARG A 272 -47.66 26.84 9.28
CA ARG A 272 -46.95 27.77 8.39
C ARG A 272 -46.87 27.20 6.97
N ARG A 273 -47.05 28.05 5.96
CA ARG A 273 -46.88 27.67 4.56
C ARG A 273 -45.42 27.84 4.16
N ALA A 274 -44.80 26.75 3.75
CA ALA A 274 -43.44 26.71 3.23
C ALA A 274 -43.46 26.66 1.69
N GLU A 275 -42.62 27.46 1.04
CA GLU A 275 -42.37 27.37 -0.40
C GLU A 275 -41.00 26.73 -0.62
N TRP A 276 -40.93 25.75 -1.52
CA TRP A 276 -39.73 24.98 -1.80
C TRP A 276 -39.30 25.15 -3.25
N SER A 277 -38.00 25.24 -3.49
CA SER A 277 -37.39 25.41 -4.82
C SER A 277 -36.07 24.65 -4.93
N SER A 278 -35.70 24.28 -6.16
CA SER A 278 -34.42 23.68 -6.52
C SER A 278 -33.74 24.58 -7.54
N ASP A 279 -32.44 24.85 -7.36
CA ASP A 279 -31.64 25.58 -8.34
C ASP A 279 -31.41 24.79 -9.64
N ASN A 280 -31.51 23.46 -9.59
CA ASN A 280 -31.31 22.57 -10.73
C ASN A 280 -32.38 21.46 -10.79
N PRO A 281 -33.57 21.76 -11.35
CA PRO A 281 -34.66 20.80 -11.55
C PRO A 281 -34.36 19.61 -12.49
N SER A 282 -33.21 19.61 -13.18
CA SER A 282 -32.77 18.47 -13.99
C SER A 282 -32.03 17.39 -13.17
N VAL A 283 -31.54 17.77 -11.98
CA VAL A 283 -30.87 16.88 -11.03
C VAL A 283 -31.84 16.49 -9.91
N VAL A 284 -32.51 17.45 -9.28
CA VAL A 284 -33.54 17.21 -8.24
C VAL A 284 -34.76 18.08 -8.49
N GLN A 285 -35.91 17.44 -8.71
CA GLN A 285 -37.22 18.08 -8.67
C GLN A 285 -37.75 18.09 -7.23
N VAL A 286 -38.58 19.09 -6.91
CA VAL A 286 -39.13 19.26 -5.57
C VAL A 286 -40.62 19.48 -5.66
N THR A 287 -41.40 18.50 -5.22
CA THR A 287 -42.85 18.56 -5.20
C THR A 287 -43.31 18.94 -3.80
N GLY A 288 -43.76 20.18 -3.63
CA GLY A 288 -44.30 20.67 -2.37
C GLY A 288 -45.58 19.93 -1.98
N THR A 289 -45.63 19.43 -0.74
CA THR A 289 -46.86 18.94 -0.12
C THR A 289 -47.39 19.99 0.86
N LEU A 290 -48.68 19.92 1.20
CA LEU A 290 -49.23 20.76 2.26
C LEU A 290 -48.55 20.45 3.61
N GLU A 291 -48.61 21.41 4.55
CA GLU A 291 -48.06 21.28 5.91
C GLU A 291 -46.52 21.12 6.00
N GLY A 292 -45.79 22.00 5.33
CA GLY A 292 -44.36 22.23 5.59
C GLY A 292 -43.40 21.14 5.11
N ALA A 293 -43.89 20.15 4.39
CA ALA A 293 -43.11 19.05 3.82
C ALA A 293 -42.97 19.15 2.30
N ALA A 294 -41.91 18.57 1.74
CA ALA A 294 -41.72 18.42 0.30
C ALA A 294 -41.12 17.06 -0.03
N VAL A 295 -41.44 16.56 -1.23
CA VAL A 295 -40.82 15.36 -1.80
C VAL A 295 -39.71 15.79 -2.74
N LEU A 296 -38.46 15.45 -2.40
CA LEU A 296 -37.35 15.44 -3.33
C LEU A 296 -37.52 14.26 -4.28
N VAL A 297 -37.41 14.50 -5.58
CA VAL A 297 -37.38 13.47 -6.63
C VAL A 297 -36.03 13.56 -7.33
N ALA A 298 -35.18 12.55 -7.16
CA ALA A 298 -33.86 12.50 -7.78
C ALA A 298 -33.98 12.09 -9.26
N VAL A 299 -33.61 12.97 -10.19
CA VAL A 299 -33.82 12.79 -11.63
C VAL A 299 -32.56 12.29 -12.33
N ALA A 300 -31.44 12.99 -12.19
CA ALA A 300 -30.18 12.67 -12.86
C ALA A 300 -28.97 12.98 -11.96
N PRO A 301 -27.79 12.36 -12.19
CA PRO A 301 -26.60 12.61 -11.38
C PRO A 301 -26.14 14.08 -11.41
N GLY A 302 -25.74 14.61 -10.25
CA GLY A 302 -25.30 15.99 -10.08
C GLY A 302 -25.49 16.50 -8.65
N THR A 303 -25.43 17.82 -8.49
CA THR A 303 -25.78 18.51 -7.24
C THR A 303 -26.84 19.57 -7.49
N ALA A 304 -27.73 19.76 -6.52
CA ALA A 304 -28.77 20.79 -6.54
C ALA A 304 -28.98 21.35 -5.13
N THR A 305 -29.02 22.68 -5.01
CA THR A 305 -29.39 23.37 -3.77
C THR A 305 -30.91 23.45 -3.67
N VAL A 306 -31.48 22.77 -2.68
CA VAL A 306 -32.90 22.88 -2.36
C VAL A 306 -33.10 23.91 -1.26
N THR A 307 -33.86 24.96 -1.57
CA THR A 307 -34.14 26.09 -0.67
C THR A 307 -35.61 26.08 -0.26
N VAL A 308 -35.86 26.33 1.03
CA VAL A 308 -37.18 26.64 1.58
C VAL A 308 -37.26 28.11 1.98
N ASP A 309 -38.41 28.73 1.74
CA ASP A 309 -38.82 30.04 2.28
C ASP A 309 -40.08 29.85 3.15
N VAL A 310 -40.08 30.43 4.35
CA VAL A 310 -41.28 30.58 5.19
C VAL A 310 -41.33 32.03 5.68
N GLU A 311 -42.34 32.78 5.24
CA GLU A 311 -42.58 34.17 5.65
C GLU A 311 -41.34 35.10 5.47
N GLY A 312 -40.54 34.87 4.43
CA GLY A 312 -39.33 35.64 4.13
C GLY A 312 -38.07 35.18 4.88
N LYS A 313 -38.14 34.06 5.60
CA LYS A 313 -36.99 33.40 6.25
C LYS A 313 -36.59 32.17 5.43
N ARG A 314 -35.32 32.07 5.05
CA ARG A 314 -34.81 31.01 4.17
C ARG A 314 -33.87 30.05 4.87
N SER A 315 -33.89 28.80 4.42
CA SER A 315 -32.92 27.75 4.74
C SER A 315 -32.66 26.90 3.50
N ALA A 316 -31.47 26.33 3.37
CA ALA A 316 -31.08 25.53 2.19
C ALA A 316 -30.36 24.24 2.59
N THR A 317 -30.37 23.26 1.69
CA THR A 317 -29.68 21.96 1.83
C THR A 317 -29.16 21.50 0.46
N ILE A 318 -27.93 20.96 0.38
CA ILE A 318 -27.30 20.58 -0.89
C ILE A 318 -27.59 19.09 -1.16
N VAL A 319 -28.54 18.82 -2.05
CA VAL A 319 -28.89 17.45 -2.44
C VAL A 319 -27.89 16.97 -3.49
N THR A 320 -27.28 15.81 -3.26
CA THR A 320 -26.36 15.18 -4.21
C THR A 320 -27.00 13.92 -4.79
N VAL A 321 -27.18 13.86 -6.10
CA VAL A 321 -27.65 12.66 -6.79
C VAL A 321 -26.45 11.96 -7.43
N ARG A 322 -26.25 10.67 -7.14
CA ARG A 322 -25.22 9.87 -7.84
C ARG A 322 -25.74 8.50 -8.22
N ARG A 323 -25.16 7.90 -9.27
CA ARG A 323 -25.30 6.46 -9.53
C ARG A 323 -24.33 5.69 -8.62
N LEU A 324 -24.71 4.48 -8.24
CA LEU A 324 -23.80 3.54 -7.57
C LEU A 324 -22.70 3.10 -8.54
N VAL A 325 -21.52 2.77 -7.99
CA VAL A 325 -20.50 2.04 -8.75
C VAL A 325 -21.08 0.68 -9.16
N ALA A 326 -21.15 0.41 -10.47
CA ALA A 326 -21.51 -0.91 -11.00
C ALA A 326 -20.26 -1.80 -11.09
N THR A 327 -19.16 -1.25 -11.59
CA THR A 327 -17.86 -1.93 -11.73
C THR A 327 -16.70 -1.04 -11.28
N ILE A 328 -15.65 -1.69 -10.76
CA ILE A 328 -14.39 -1.10 -10.34
C ILE A 328 -13.26 -1.96 -10.90
N ALA A 329 -12.21 -1.32 -11.42
CA ALA A 329 -11.00 -1.98 -11.88
C ALA A 329 -9.77 -1.23 -11.38
N ILE A 330 -8.72 -1.94 -10.98
CA ILE A 330 -7.41 -1.34 -10.72
C ILE A 330 -6.64 -1.36 -12.05
N ALA A 331 -6.12 -0.21 -12.48
CA ALA A 331 -5.28 -0.14 -13.67
C ALA A 331 -4.06 -1.04 -13.49
N SER A 332 -3.76 -1.87 -14.49
CA SER A 332 -2.89 -3.06 -14.38
C SER A 332 -1.64 -2.81 -13.52
N PRO A 333 -1.55 -3.41 -12.32
CA PRO A 333 -0.39 -3.22 -11.45
C PRO A 333 0.85 -3.82 -12.10
N PRO A 334 2.06 -3.34 -11.76
CA PRO A 334 3.27 -4.09 -12.06
C PRO A 334 3.19 -5.44 -11.31
N ALA A 335 3.26 -6.56 -12.03
CA ALA A 335 3.14 -7.91 -11.46
C ALA A 335 4.26 -8.23 -10.44
N SER A 336 5.36 -7.47 -10.50
CA SER A 336 6.46 -7.47 -9.54
C SER A 336 6.95 -6.04 -9.29
N ILE A 337 7.32 -5.73 -8.05
CA ILE A 337 7.96 -4.46 -7.65
C ILE A 337 9.18 -4.73 -6.76
N GLU A 338 10.31 -4.07 -7.02
CA GLU A 338 11.52 -4.20 -6.18
C GLU A 338 11.29 -3.63 -4.77
N LEU A 339 11.85 -4.31 -3.75
CA LEU A 339 11.85 -3.88 -2.35
C LEU A 339 12.29 -2.41 -2.18
N GLY A 340 11.55 -1.64 -1.39
CA GLY A 340 11.81 -0.23 -1.11
C GLY A 340 11.33 0.75 -2.20
N LYS A 341 10.84 0.28 -3.35
CA LYS A 341 10.22 1.15 -4.38
C LYS A 341 8.79 1.55 -4.01
N ARG A 342 8.26 2.50 -4.77
CA ARG A 342 6.87 2.97 -4.69
C ARG A 342 6.23 2.94 -6.07
N ALA A 343 4.93 2.66 -6.12
CA ALA A 343 4.12 2.74 -7.34
C ALA A 343 2.80 3.47 -7.06
N GLN A 344 2.24 4.13 -8.06
CA GLN A 344 0.92 4.76 -7.97
C GLN A 344 -0.11 3.82 -8.57
N LEU A 345 -1.06 3.35 -7.77
CA LEU A 345 -2.22 2.61 -8.27
C LEU A 345 -3.34 3.59 -8.59
N THR A 346 -4.16 3.26 -9.59
CA THR A 346 -5.33 4.04 -10.00
C THR A 346 -6.53 3.10 -10.09
N ALA A 347 -7.64 3.48 -9.45
CA ALA A 347 -8.90 2.74 -9.54
C ALA A 347 -9.84 3.46 -10.51
N THR A 348 -10.28 2.74 -11.53
CA THR A 348 -11.26 3.20 -12.52
C THR A 348 -12.65 2.74 -12.07
N LEU A 349 -13.52 3.68 -11.75
CA LEU A 349 -14.92 3.43 -11.39
C LEU A 349 -15.81 3.60 -12.63
N ARG A 350 -16.82 2.74 -12.78
CA ARG A 350 -17.92 2.94 -13.74
C ARG A 350 -19.28 2.65 -13.11
N ASP A 351 -20.26 3.46 -13.46
CA ASP A 351 -21.67 3.25 -13.15
C ASP A 351 -22.33 2.21 -14.09
N ASP A 352 -23.64 2.02 -13.94
CA ASP A 352 -24.46 1.08 -14.73
C ASP A 352 -24.57 1.43 -16.22
N GLN A 353 -24.19 2.66 -16.62
CA GLN A 353 -24.14 3.13 -18.01
C GLN A 353 -22.70 3.18 -18.55
N GLY A 354 -21.72 2.74 -17.75
CA GLY A 354 -20.30 2.76 -18.11
C GLY A 354 -19.60 4.12 -17.93
N ALA A 355 -20.30 5.15 -17.43
CA ALA A 355 -19.74 6.47 -17.17
C ALA A 355 -19.00 6.51 -15.82
N ALA A 356 -18.11 7.49 -15.61
CA ALA A 356 -17.37 7.64 -14.35
C ALA A 356 -18.24 8.35 -13.29
N PRO A 357 -18.61 7.71 -12.17
CA PRO A 357 -19.49 8.33 -11.17
C PRO A 357 -18.73 9.43 -10.39
N PRO A 358 -19.27 10.65 -10.30
CA PRO A 358 -18.60 11.76 -9.61
C PRO A 358 -18.62 11.58 -8.08
N SER A 359 -17.59 12.10 -7.42
CA SER A 359 -17.49 12.21 -5.95
C SER A 359 -17.64 10.89 -5.18
N VAL A 360 -17.20 9.77 -5.75
CA VAL A 360 -17.10 8.48 -5.04
C VAL A 360 -15.67 8.29 -4.53
N ALA A 361 -15.50 8.19 -3.22
CA ALA A 361 -14.21 7.89 -2.59
C ALA A 361 -13.86 6.40 -2.71
N VAL A 362 -12.59 6.10 -3.00
CA VAL A 362 -12.07 4.72 -3.07
C VAL A 362 -11.30 4.41 -1.78
N THR A 363 -11.72 3.36 -1.08
CA THR A 363 -10.99 2.83 0.07
C THR A 363 -9.93 1.84 -0.41
N TRP A 364 -8.65 2.14 -0.17
CA TRP A 364 -7.53 1.25 -0.45
C TRP A 364 -7.15 0.43 0.79
N ARG A 365 -6.85 -0.85 0.61
CA ARG A 365 -6.35 -1.76 1.66
C ARG A 365 -5.32 -2.72 1.09
N SER A 366 -4.33 -3.11 1.90
CA SER A 366 -3.47 -4.26 1.61
C SER A 366 -3.89 -5.46 2.47
N SER A 367 -3.76 -6.69 1.95
CA SER A 367 -3.87 -7.91 2.75
C SER A 367 -2.71 -8.10 3.73
N ASP A 368 -1.54 -7.56 3.40
CA ASP A 368 -0.35 -7.56 4.24
C ASP A 368 0.39 -6.22 4.08
N ALA A 369 0.20 -5.34 5.06
CA ALA A 369 0.83 -4.03 5.10
C ALA A 369 2.33 -4.06 5.44
N SER A 370 2.87 -5.20 5.90
CA SER A 370 4.31 -5.41 6.14
C SER A 370 5.05 -5.78 4.86
N VAL A 371 4.40 -6.51 3.95
CA VAL A 371 4.89 -6.78 2.58
C VAL A 371 4.73 -5.55 1.71
N ALA A 372 3.50 -5.02 1.56
CA ALA A 372 3.23 -3.82 0.78
C ALA A 372 2.18 -2.94 1.45
N SER A 373 2.54 -1.70 1.78
CA SER A 373 1.60 -0.69 2.31
C SER A 373 0.97 0.10 1.17
N VAL A 374 -0.24 0.64 1.38
CA VAL A 374 -0.92 1.52 0.44
C VAL A 374 -1.64 2.65 1.20
N SER A 375 -1.50 3.89 0.73
CA SER A 375 -2.21 5.05 1.29
C SER A 375 -3.56 5.31 0.59
N GLY A 376 -4.39 6.17 1.19
CA GLY A 376 -5.75 6.46 0.69
C GLY A 376 -5.85 7.10 -0.70
N ASP A 377 -4.73 7.59 -1.23
CA ASP A 377 -4.56 8.07 -2.61
C ASP A 377 -4.17 6.96 -3.60
N GLY A 378 -4.05 5.71 -3.16
CA GLY A 378 -3.61 4.57 -3.99
C GLY A 378 -2.10 4.44 -4.14
N ARG A 379 -1.29 5.25 -3.45
CA ARG A 379 0.16 5.15 -3.52
C ARG A 379 0.68 3.97 -2.68
N MET A 380 1.29 3.01 -3.34
CA MET A 380 1.80 1.77 -2.74
C MET A 380 3.31 1.85 -2.51
N THR A 381 3.80 1.26 -1.40
CA THR A 381 5.23 1.14 -1.05
C THR A 381 5.56 -0.32 -0.73
N ALA A 382 6.60 -0.85 -1.37
CA ALA A 382 7.14 -2.19 -1.13
C ALA A 382 8.03 -2.19 0.12
N LEU A 383 7.70 -2.99 1.14
CA LEU A 383 8.29 -2.96 2.47
C LEU A 383 8.98 -4.26 2.91
N ALA A 384 8.49 -5.42 2.48
CA ALA A 384 9.14 -6.72 2.68
C ALA A 384 8.91 -7.64 1.48
N VAL A 385 9.84 -8.57 1.23
CA VAL A 385 9.72 -9.56 0.14
C VAL A 385 8.58 -10.53 0.44
N GLY A 386 7.67 -10.70 -0.52
CA GLY A 386 6.46 -11.50 -0.34
C GLY A 386 5.40 -11.20 -1.40
N VAL A 387 4.15 -11.63 -1.15
CA VAL A 387 3.01 -11.33 -2.01
C VAL A 387 1.92 -10.66 -1.17
N ALA A 388 1.41 -9.52 -1.64
CA ALA A 388 0.30 -8.80 -1.02
C ALA A 388 -0.80 -8.53 -2.04
N THR A 389 -2.05 -8.73 -1.64
CA THR A 389 -3.21 -8.34 -2.45
C THR A 389 -3.64 -6.95 -2.02
N ILE A 390 -3.43 -5.96 -2.91
CA ILE A 390 -4.04 -4.65 -2.76
C ILE A 390 -5.49 -4.74 -3.22
N SER A 391 -6.42 -4.15 -2.46
CA SER A 391 -7.82 -4.01 -2.86
C SER A 391 -8.25 -2.56 -2.86
N ALA A 392 -9.11 -2.23 -3.82
CA ALA A 392 -9.80 -0.96 -3.96
C ALA A 392 -11.30 -1.21 -3.80
N GLU A 393 -11.98 -0.39 -3.00
CA GLU A 393 -13.38 -0.60 -2.62
C GLU A 393 -14.18 0.70 -2.67
N ALA A 394 -15.34 0.66 -3.34
CA ALA A 394 -16.25 1.80 -3.52
C ALA A 394 -17.69 1.30 -3.71
N ASP A 395 -18.66 1.90 -3.00
CA ASP A 395 -20.10 1.51 -3.02
C ASP A 395 -20.34 -0.01 -2.91
N GLY A 396 -19.57 -0.70 -2.06
CA GLY A 396 -19.66 -2.15 -1.85
C GLY A 396 -19.09 -3.02 -2.99
N LYS A 397 -18.57 -2.42 -4.06
CA LYS A 397 -17.80 -3.12 -5.11
C LYS A 397 -16.33 -3.17 -4.72
N ARG A 398 -15.67 -4.31 -4.93
CA ARG A 398 -14.24 -4.52 -4.68
C ARG A 398 -13.51 -4.93 -5.97
N ALA A 399 -12.38 -4.28 -6.25
CA ALA A 399 -11.35 -4.79 -7.14
C ALA A 399 -10.15 -5.26 -6.32
N THR A 400 -9.40 -6.23 -6.83
CA THR A 400 -8.16 -6.74 -6.23
C THR A 400 -7.02 -6.76 -7.24
N ALA A 401 -5.81 -6.57 -6.73
CA ALA A 401 -4.56 -6.49 -7.47
C ALA A 401 -3.48 -7.21 -6.66
N THR A 402 -3.08 -8.40 -7.10
CA THR A 402 -1.96 -9.14 -6.50
C THR A 402 -0.64 -8.49 -6.90
N VAL A 403 0.20 -8.17 -5.93
CA VAL A 403 1.52 -7.56 -6.10
C VAL A 403 2.56 -8.45 -5.44
N THR A 404 3.54 -8.90 -6.22
CA THR A 404 4.74 -9.55 -5.69
C THR A 404 5.77 -8.49 -5.37
N VAL A 405 6.21 -8.38 -4.11
CA VAL A 405 7.40 -7.62 -3.76
C VAL A 405 8.61 -8.51 -3.92
N ALA A 406 9.39 -8.25 -4.96
CA ALA A 406 10.67 -8.91 -5.20
C ALA A 406 11.78 -8.33 -4.31
N PRO A 407 12.85 -9.10 -4.02
CA PRO A 407 14.06 -8.52 -3.45
C PRO A 407 14.67 -7.43 -4.36
N LEU A 408 15.63 -6.67 -3.83
CA LEU A 408 16.49 -5.83 -4.67
C LEU A 408 17.20 -6.70 -5.71
N ALA A 409 16.93 -6.45 -6.99
CA ALA A 409 17.56 -7.18 -8.09
C ALA A 409 19.07 -6.86 -8.13
N ILE A 410 19.90 -7.84 -7.76
CA ILE A 410 21.36 -7.71 -7.73
C ILE A 410 21.89 -7.76 -9.17
N ARG A 411 21.79 -6.63 -9.88
CA ARG A 411 22.23 -6.50 -11.27
C ARG A 411 23.74 -6.51 -11.36
N VAL A 412 24.30 -7.66 -11.76
CA VAL A 412 25.73 -7.80 -12.08
C VAL A 412 26.08 -6.97 -13.31
N ARG A 413 27.20 -6.24 -13.23
CA ARG A 413 27.80 -5.43 -14.30
C ARG A 413 28.93 -6.20 -15.00
N THR A 414 29.70 -6.98 -14.25
CA THR A 414 30.92 -7.64 -14.75
C THR A 414 31.10 -8.99 -14.06
N LEU A 415 31.58 -9.99 -14.79
CA LEU A 415 32.13 -11.24 -14.26
C LEU A 415 33.64 -11.23 -14.49
N VAL A 416 34.41 -11.68 -13.50
CA VAL A 416 35.87 -11.85 -13.55
C VAL A 416 36.20 -13.27 -13.09
N ALA A 417 37.19 -13.90 -13.72
CA ALA A 417 37.68 -15.22 -13.35
C ALA A 417 39.18 -15.16 -13.00
N GLY A 418 39.58 -15.94 -12.00
CA GLY A 418 40.97 -16.34 -11.77
C GLY A 418 41.18 -17.79 -12.21
N TYR A 419 42.12 -18.50 -11.58
CA TYR A 419 42.46 -19.89 -11.93
C TYR A 419 41.27 -20.87 -11.81
N ALA A 420 40.69 -20.95 -10.60
CA ALA A 420 39.61 -21.84 -10.22
C ALA A 420 38.54 -21.12 -9.34
N HIS A 421 38.51 -19.79 -9.41
CA HIS A 421 37.53 -18.95 -8.73
C HIS A 421 36.98 -17.88 -9.68
N SER A 422 35.82 -17.33 -9.36
CA SER A 422 35.22 -16.22 -10.10
C SER A 422 34.49 -15.26 -9.16
N CYS A 423 34.33 -14.03 -9.62
CA CYS A 423 33.63 -12.97 -8.91
C CYS A 423 32.66 -12.21 -9.82
N ALA A 424 31.52 -11.83 -9.27
CA ALA A 424 30.56 -10.90 -9.85
C ALA A 424 30.69 -9.53 -9.20
N LEU A 425 30.80 -8.48 -10.02
CA LEU A 425 30.74 -7.09 -9.61
C LEU A 425 29.38 -6.49 -9.99
N THR A 426 28.65 -5.93 -9.04
CA THR A 426 27.31 -5.36 -9.29
C THR A 426 27.38 -3.93 -9.82
N THR A 427 26.27 -3.48 -10.41
CA THR A 427 26.04 -2.07 -10.78
C THR A 427 26.01 -1.15 -9.55
N GLY A 428 25.65 -1.67 -8.38
CA GLY A 428 25.77 -1.00 -7.08
C GLY A 428 27.16 -1.12 -6.42
N GLY A 429 28.14 -1.67 -7.14
CA GLY A 429 29.53 -1.86 -6.71
C GLY A 429 29.77 -3.00 -5.72
N GLU A 430 28.73 -3.74 -5.31
CA GLU A 430 28.91 -4.89 -4.41
C GLU A 430 29.64 -6.04 -5.13
N THR A 431 30.33 -6.89 -4.37
CA THR A 431 31.05 -8.04 -4.92
C THR A 431 30.63 -9.34 -4.26
N PHE A 432 30.51 -10.37 -5.09
CA PHE A 432 30.28 -11.75 -4.69
C PHE A 432 31.33 -12.61 -5.36
N CYS A 433 31.90 -13.60 -4.67
CA CYS A 433 32.90 -14.51 -5.21
C CYS A 433 32.59 -15.97 -4.82
N TRP A 434 33.11 -16.92 -5.59
CA TRP A 434 32.92 -18.37 -5.40
C TRP A 434 33.98 -19.17 -6.21
N GLY A 435 33.99 -20.49 -6.03
CA GLY A 435 35.00 -21.41 -6.54
C GLY A 435 35.99 -21.81 -5.43
N ASP A 436 37.24 -22.07 -5.79
CA ASP A 436 38.30 -22.39 -4.83
C ASP A 436 38.43 -21.31 -3.74
N ASN A 437 38.53 -21.74 -2.48
CA ASN A 437 38.77 -20.88 -1.33
C ASN A 437 40.12 -21.18 -0.64
N SER A 438 41.00 -21.98 -1.25
CA SER A 438 42.38 -22.11 -0.77
C SER A 438 43.05 -20.72 -0.78
N GLY A 439 43.69 -20.39 0.35
CA GLY A 439 44.21 -19.03 0.61
C GLY A 439 43.15 -17.96 0.92
N GLY A 440 41.85 -18.27 0.96
CA GLY A 440 40.79 -17.30 1.28
C GLY A 440 40.39 -16.36 0.13
N ARG A 441 40.73 -16.71 -1.12
CA ARG A 441 40.57 -15.87 -2.34
C ARG A 441 39.13 -15.45 -2.67
N ILE A 442 38.15 -15.99 -1.95
CA ILE A 442 36.74 -15.61 -2.02
C ILE A 442 36.41 -14.36 -1.19
N GLY A 443 37.17 -14.06 -0.13
CA GLY A 443 37.00 -12.81 0.62
C GLY A 443 35.76 -12.75 1.53
N ALA A 444 35.17 -13.91 1.86
CA ALA A 444 33.90 -14.03 2.59
C ALA A 444 34.00 -13.92 4.13
N GLY A 445 35.20 -14.02 4.71
CA GLY A 445 35.45 -13.94 6.16
C GLY A 445 35.70 -15.28 6.87
N ASP A 446 35.59 -16.40 6.16
CA ASP A 446 35.80 -17.75 6.69
C ASP A 446 37.06 -18.44 6.10
N TRP A 447 37.35 -19.65 6.58
CA TRP A 447 38.42 -20.53 6.08
C TRP A 447 37.85 -21.88 5.60
N SER A 448 36.62 -21.91 5.08
CA SER A 448 36.06 -23.18 4.60
C SER A 448 36.78 -23.66 3.34
N SER A 449 36.62 -24.94 3.04
CA SER A 449 36.73 -25.45 1.66
C SER A 449 35.91 -24.58 0.69
N ASN A 450 36.27 -24.68 -0.60
CA ASN A 450 35.66 -24.02 -1.77
C ASN A 450 34.22 -23.52 -1.55
N HIS A 451 33.97 -22.26 -1.93
CA HIS A 451 32.65 -21.67 -1.83
C HIS A 451 31.83 -21.95 -3.07
N LEU A 452 30.76 -22.69 -2.87
CA LEU A 452 30.02 -23.35 -3.96
C LEU A 452 28.60 -22.77 -4.09
N THR A 453 28.41 -21.59 -3.53
CA THR A 453 27.39 -20.59 -3.85
C THR A 453 28.06 -19.21 -3.79
N PRO A 454 27.61 -18.18 -4.53
CA PRO A 454 28.23 -16.86 -4.52
C PRO A 454 28.17 -16.17 -3.16
N MET A 455 29.31 -16.14 -2.47
CA MET A 455 29.43 -15.50 -1.16
C MET A 455 29.64 -14.01 -1.34
N ARG A 456 28.88 -13.19 -0.61
CA ARG A 456 29.10 -11.75 -0.58
C ARG A 456 30.47 -11.48 0.06
N VAL A 457 31.31 -10.72 -0.63
CA VAL A 457 32.61 -10.29 -0.12
C VAL A 457 32.41 -9.44 1.15
N ALA A 458 33.25 -9.69 2.16
CA ALA A 458 33.16 -9.11 3.48
C ALA A 458 33.51 -7.60 3.52
N GLY A 459 33.34 -6.98 4.69
CA GLY A 459 33.71 -5.57 4.92
C GLY A 459 32.78 -4.52 4.31
N GLY A 460 31.73 -4.91 3.56
CA GLY A 460 30.71 -3.99 3.07
C GLY A 460 31.13 -3.05 1.93
N LEU A 461 32.36 -3.21 1.42
CA LEU A 461 32.97 -2.35 0.39
C LEU A 461 32.19 -2.31 -0.93
N ARG A 462 32.44 -1.25 -1.72
CA ARG A 462 31.91 -1.06 -3.07
C ARG A 462 33.02 -0.77 -4.06
N PHE A 463 33.12 -1.61 -5.08
CA PHE A 463 34.16 -1.58 -6.10
C PHE A 463 33.63 -1.05 -7.45
N VAL A 464 34.51 -0.42 -8.23
CA VAL A 464 34.26 0.03 -9.61
C VAL A 464 34.86 -0.91 -10.64
N SER A 465 35.93 -1.63 -10.27
CA SER A 465 36.52 -2.75 -11.03
C SER A 465 37.01 -3.84 -10.07
N LEU A 466 37.15 -5.06 -10.60
CA LEU A 466 37.77 -6.22 -9.95
C LEU A 466 38.81 -6.81 -10.91
N GLU A 467 39.81 -7.46 -10.34
CA GLU A 467 40.86 -8.19 -11.06
C GLU A 467 41.11 -9.54 -10.37
N GLY A 468 41.18 -10.62 -11.15
CA GLY A 468 41.45 -11.97 -10.67
C GLY A 468 42.87 -12.41 -11.00
N GLY A 469 43.74 -12.48 -9.99
CA GLY A 469 45.03 -13.16 -10.13
C GLY A 469 44.87 -14.67 -10.07
N GLU A 470 45.97 -15.42 -10.20
CA GLU A 470 45.90 -16.89 -10.17
C GLU A 470 45.52 -17.43 -8.79
N PHE A 471 46.02 -16.78 -7.72
CA PHE A 471 45.86 -17.21 -6.32
C PHE A 471 45.21 -16.17 -5.38
N HIS A 472 44.77 -15.03 -5.93
CA HIS A 472 44.20 -13.90 -5.20
C HIS A 472 43.21 -13.11 -6.05
N THR A 473 42.51 -12.16 -5.41
CA THR A 473 41.57 -11.23 -6.03
C THR A 473 41.86 -9.82 -5.51
N CYS A 474 41.75 -8.81 -6.37
CA CYS A 474 41.84 -7.41 -5.99
C CYS A 474 40.64 -6.62 -6.55
N GLY A 475 40.34 -5.48 -5.93
CA GLY A 475 39.29 -4.58 -6.37
C GLY A 475 39.63 -3.11 -6.10
N LEU A 476 39.23 -2.23 -7.02
CA LEU A 476 39.33 -0.77 -6.84
C LEU A 476 38.00 -0.20 -6.40
N THR A 477 38.00 0.59 -5.34
CA THR A 477 36.83 1.36 -4.89
C THR A 477 36.70 2.66 -5.69
N ALA A 478 35.58 3.37 -5.53
CA ALA A 478 35.25 4.53 -6.37
C ALA A 478 36.18 5.75 -6.23
N ASP A 479 37.02 5.82 -5.19
CA ASP A 479 38.06 6.85 -5.04
C ASP A 479 39.45 6.37 -5.54
N GLY A 480 39.55 5.14 -6.03
CA GLY A 480 40.80 4.49 -6.46
C GLY A 480 41.53 3.71 -5.38
N THR A 481 41.00 3.58 -4.15
CA THR A 481 41.63 2.74 -3.11
C THR A 481 41.55 1.27 -3.49
N ALA A 482 42.69 0.58 -3.52
CA ALA A 482 42.78 -0.85 -3.78
C ALA A 482 42.62 -1.67 -2.50
N HIS A 483 41.85 -2.76 -2.60
CA HIS A 483 41.81 -3.82 -1.59
C HIS A 483 42.08 -5.16 -2.28
N CYS A 484 42.84 -6.03 -1.62
CA CYS A 484 43.17 -7.37 -2.12
C CYS A 484 42.89 -8.44 -1.05
N TRP A 485 42.62 -9.67 -1.49
CA TRP A 485 42.39 -10.83 -0.63
C TRP A 485 42.73 -12.14 -1.37
N GLY A 486 42.86 -13.24 -0.64
CA GLY A 486 43.44 -14.48 -1.14
C GLY A 486 44.85 -14.71 -0.63
N ASP A 487 45.67 -15.42 -1.40
CA ASP A 487 46.99 -15.80 -0.90
C ASP A 487 47.93 -14.61 -0.68
N ASN A 488 48.85 -14.72 0.29
CA ASN A 488 49.84 -13.68 0.60
C ASN A 488 51.27 -14.20 0.90
N TRP A 489 51.61 -15.46 0.67
CA TRP A 489 52.97 -15.97 0.96
C TRP A 489 54.05 -15.25 0.15
N GLU A 490 53.71 -14.81 -1.05
CA GLU A 490 54.59 -14.01 -1.90
C GLU A 490 54.40 -12.49 -1.69
N GLY A 491 53.56 -12.05 -0.75
CA GLY A 491 53.26 -10.63 -0.49
C GLY A 491 52.28 -10.01 -1.50
N ARG A 492 51.65 -10.83 -2.36
CA ARG A 492 50.84 -10.41 -3.52
C ARG A 492 49.62 -9.53 -3.18
N LEU A 493 49.23 -9.42 -1.91
CA LEU A 493 48.18 -8.51 -1.44
C LEU A 493 48.66 -7.08 -1.12
N GLY A 494 49.97 -6.84 -0.98
CA GLY A 494 50.51 -5.49 -0.81
C GLY A 494 50.27 -4.87 0.57
N ILE A 495 50.23 -5.70 1.62
CA ILE A 495 49.83 -5.32 3.00
C ILE A 495 50.99 -5.16 4.00
N GLY A 496 52.20 -4.84 3.53
CA GLY A 496 53.39 -4.62 4.37
C GLY A 496 53.92 -5.87 5.08
N ASN A 497 53.40 -7.05 4.72
CA ASN A 497 53.90 -8.35 5.17
C ASN A 497 53.58 -9.45 4.13
N ASN A 498 54.28 -10.57 4.23
CA ASN A 498 54.04 -11.80 3.46
C ASN A 498 53.53 -12.96 4.34
N GLN A 499 52.92 -12.64 5.49
CA GLN A 499 52.54 -13.62 6.50
C GLN A 499 51.03 -13.82 6.56
N GLY A 500 50.59 -15.02 6.19
CA GLY A 500 49.19 -15.43 6.20
C GLY A 500 48.37 -14.78 5.08
N SER A 501 47.78 -15.64 4.26
CA SER A 501 46.72 -15.31 3.31
C SER A 501 45.57 -14.53 4.01
N ARG A 502 44.68 -13.88 3.26
CA ARG A 502 43.60 -13.06 3.83
C ARG A 502 42.26 -13.42 3.23
N ASN A 503 41.34 -13.86 4.09
CA ASN A 503 39.98 -14.26 3.73
C ASN A 503 38.95 -13.12 3.72
N THR A 504 39.41 -11.86 3.81
CA THR A 504 38.59 -10.65 3.69
C THR A 504 39.38 -9.58 2.92
N PRO A 505 38.73 -8.63 2.21
CA PRO A 505 39.43 -7.54 1.55
C PRO A 505 40.16 -6.66 2.56
N VAL A 506 41.48 -6.69 2.48
CA VAL A 506 42.36 -5.80 3.25
C VAL A 506 42.80 -4.66 2.33
N PRO A 507 42.82 -3.40 2.81
CA PRO A 507 43.35 -2.29 2.04
C PRO A 507 44.83 -2.55 1.76
N VAL A 508 45.24 -2.32 0.51
CA VAL A 508 46.65 -2.29 0.13
C VAL A 508 47.32 -1.18 0.95
N SER A 509 48.51 -1.44 1.51
CA SER A 509 49.16 -0.54 2.49
C SER A 509 49.81 0.68 1.85
N THR A 510 48.98 1.57 1.31
CA THR A 510 49.40 2.81 0.63
C THR A 510 48.26 3.82 0.52
N ASP A 511 48.59 5.11 0.45
CA ASP A 511 47.63 6.19 0.18
C ASP A 511 47.39 6.44 -1.33
N ARG A 512 48.12 5.71 -2.21
CA ARG A 512 48.00 5.83 -3.67
C ARG A 512 46.60 5.50 -4.17
N ARG A 513 46.20 6.12 -5.28
CA ARG A 513 44.86 5.94 -5.90
C ARG A 513 44.99 5.49 -7.34
N PHE A 514 44.50 4.28 -7.60
CA PHE A 514 44.69 3.59 -8.86
C PHE A 514 43.45 3.70 -9.77
N ALA A 515 43.70 3.70 -11.09
CA ALA A 515 42.69 3.61 -12.14
C ALA A 515 42.59 2.19 -12.75
N GLN A 516 43.68 1.42 -12.70
CA GLN A 516 43.73 0.01 -13.12
C GLN A 516 44.53 -0.81 -12.09
N ILE A 517 44.14 -2.07 -11.90
CA ILE A 517 44.95 -3.13 -11.26
C ILE A 517 45.16 -4.24 -12.31
N ALA A 518 46.31 -4.89 -12.29
CA ALA A 518 46.59 -6.11 -13.04
C ALA A 518 47.14 -7.19 -12.08
N GLY A 519 46.64 -8.42 -12.17
CA GLY A 519 47.04 -9.55 -11.32
C GLY A 519 47.80 -10.63 -12.10
N GLY A 520 48.98 -11.02 -11.63
CA GLY A 520 49.74 -12.14 -12.19
C GLY A 520 49.54 -13.44 -11.39
N GLU A 521 50.50 -14.36 -11.55
CA GLU A 521 50.64 -15.53 -10.68
C GLU A 521 51.13 -15.08 -9.30
N GLY A 522 52.36 -14.55 -9.26
CA GLY A 522 53.10 -14.19 -8.05
C GLY A 522 52.85 -12.79 -7.49
N HIS A 523 52.32 -11.88 -8.30
CA HIS A 523 52.39 -10.43 -8.06
C HIS A 523 51.14 -9.67 -8.51
N THR A 524 51.09 -8.40 -8.13
CA THR A 524 50.03 -7.44 -8.49
C THR A 524 50.67 -6.10 -8.84
N CYS A 525 50.10 -5.40 -9.81
CA CYS A 525 50.49 -4.04 -10.16
C CYS A 525 49.27 -3.11 -10.21
N GLY A 526 49.44 -1.87 -9.76
CA GLY A 526 48.46 -0.80 -9.82
C GLY A 526 48.97 0.40 -10.61
N LEU A 527 48.11 0.93 -11.49
CA LEU A 527 48.36 2.10 -12.33
C LEU A 527 47.55 3.29 -11.79
N GLU A 528 48.22 4.34 -11.34
CA GLU A 528 47.59 5.61 -10.95
C GLU A 528 47.10 6.38 -12.18
N GLY A 529 46.05 7.20 -12.03
CA GLY A 529 45.51 8.03 -13.12
C GLY A 529 46.49 9.08 -13.69
N THR A 530 47.64 9.29 -13.04
CA THR A 530 48.77 10.09 -13.55
C THR A 530 49.69 9.30 -14.50
N GLY A 531 49.43 8.01 -14.71
CA GLY A 531 50.28 7.07 -15.43
C GLY A 531 51.43 6.47 -14.61
N THR A 532 51.46 6.67 -13.29
CA THR A 532 52.50 6.10 -12.42
C THR A 532 52.15 4.66 -12.04
N VAL A 533 53.12 3.72 -12.11
CA VAL A 533 52.88 2.31 -11.77
C VAL A 533 53.56 1.95 -10.45
N TRP A 534 52.86 1.17 -9.63
CA TRP A 534 53.35 0.58 -8.39
C TRP A 534 53.09 -0.93 -8.44
N CYS A 535 54.07 -1.76 -8.08
CA CYS A 535 53.94 -3.21 -8.09
C CYS A 535 54.36 -3.82 -6.76
N TRP A 536 53.84 -5.00 -6.45
CA TRP A 536 54.12 -5.74 -5.21
C TRP A 536 53.84 -7.23 -5.39
N GLY A 537 54.33 -8.04 -4.45
CA GLY A 537 54.29 -9.49 -4.47
C GLY A 537 55.67 -10.10 -4.78
N ARG A 538 55.64 -11.26 -5.44
CA ARG A 538 56.83 -11.98 -5.91
C ARG A 538 57.70 -11.07 -6.79
N ASN A 539 59.01 -11.22 -6.65
CA ASN A 539 59.99 -10.39 -7.35
C ASN A 539 61.33 -11.11 -7.56
N ASP A 540 61.40 -12.43 -7.43
CA ASP A 540 62.62 -13.23 -7.64
C ASP A 540 63.23 -13.05 -9.04
N HIS A 541 62.38 -12.90 -10.05
CA HIS A 541 62.75 -12.52 -11.43
C HIS A 541 62.56 -11.02 -11.71
N GLY A 542 62.40 -10.14 -10.71
CA GLY A 542 62.24 -8.70 -10.94
C GLY A 542 60.85 -8.24 -11.43
N GLN A 543 59.78 -9.02 -11.22
CA GLN A 543 58.40 -8.71 -11.68
C GLN A 543 57.87 -7.35 -11.22
N VAL A 544 58.41 -6.79 -10.13
CA VAL A 544 58.04 -5.49 -9.56
C VAL A 544 58.72 -4.32 -10.27
N GLY A 545 59.86 -4.52 -10.93
CA GLY A 545 60.49 -3.46 -11.75
C GLY A 545 61.16 -2.33 -10.96
N ASP A 546 61.56 -2.58 -9.70
CA ASP A 546 62.23 -1.59 -8.85
C ASP A 546 63.77 -1.55 -9.04
N GLY A 547 64.32 -2.53 -9.73
CA GLY A 547 65.76 -2.77 -9.91
C GLY A 547 66.34 -3.81 -8.96
N THR A 548 65.51 -4.57 -8.25
CA THR A 548 65.92 -5.65 -7.34
C THR A 548 65.26 -6.98 -7.69
N ALA A 549 65.82 -8.07 -7.17
CA ALA A 549 65.21 -9.40 -7.17
C ALA A 549 64.56 -9.73 -5.80
N VAL A 550 64.15 -8.70 -5.03
CA VAL A 550 63.71 -8.84 -3.64
C VAL A 550 62.19 -8.70 -3.57
N GLN A 551 61.52 -9.74 -3.06
CA GLN A 551 60.06 -9.79 -2.83
C GLN A 551 59.56 -8.52 -2.11
N ARG A 552 58.48 -7.91 -2.60
CA ARG A 552 57.93 -6.67 -2.05
C ARG A 552 56.56 -6.92 -1.46
N SER A 553 56.42 -6.74 -0.14
CA SER A 553 55.16 -6.97 0.58
C SER A 553 54.16 -5.82 0.48
N ASP A 554 54.52 -4.74 -0.21
CA ASP A 554 53.93 -3.42 -0.15
C ASP A 554 54.20 -2.69 -1.49
N PRO A 555 53.31 -1.76 -1.92
CA PRO A 555 53.42 -1.11 -3.22
C PRO A 555 54.73 -0.37 -3.40
N THR A 556 55.61 -0.97 -4.19
CA THR A 556 56.92 -0.41 -4.52
C THR A 556 56.82 0.32 -5.86
N LEU A 557 57.41 1.51 -5.93
CA LEU A 557 57.41 2.33 -7.15
C LEU A 557 58.17 1.59 -8.26
N VAL A 558 57.50 1.37 -9.39
CA VAL A 558 58.14 0.85 -10.61
C VAL A 558 59.16 1.88 -11.09
N ARG A 559 60.45 1.53 -11.10
CA ARG A 559 61.55 2.51 -11.16
C ARG A 559 61.86 2.96 -12.59
N THR A 560 60.98 3.80 -13.14
CA THR A 560 61.11 4.39 -14.48
C THR A 560 60.65 5.86 -14.51
N ALA A 561 61.14 6.61 -15.50
CA ALA A 561 60.70 7.96 -15.78
C ALA A 561 59.35 8.03 -16.54
N GLN A 562 58.92 6.90 -17.14
CA GLN A 562 57.77 6.84 -18.04
C GLN A 562 56.41 7.00 -17.35
N ARG A 563 55.36 7.24 -18.15
CA ARG A 563 53.95 7.23 -17.70
C ARG A 563 53.11 6.33 -18.60
N PHE A 564 52.28 5.49 -17.98
CA PHE A 564 51.53 4.40 -18.60
C PHE A 564 50.04 4.72 -18.80
N ILE A 565 49.41 4.01 -19.75
CA ILE A 565 47.97 4.06 -20.03
C ILE A 565 47.27 2.70 -19.86
N GLU A 566 48.03 1.60 -19.97
CA GLU A 566 47.57 0.23 -19.71
C GLU A 566 48.75 -0.57 -19.15
N ILE A 567 48.48 -1.43 -18.16
CA ILE A 567 49.42 -2.44 -17.63
C ILE A 567 48.86 -3.86 -17.79
N ALA A 568 49.74 -4.84 -17.95
CA ALA A 568 49.41 -6.26 -17.96
C ALA A 568 50.45 -7.05 -17.16
N ALA A 569 49.97 -7.95 -16.29
CA ALA A 569 50.80 -8.87 -15.54
C ALA A 569 50.66 -10.28 -16.14
N GLY A 570 51.78 -10.90 -16.48
CA GLY A 570 51.84 -12.32 -16.84
C GLY A 570 52.10 -13.18 -15.61
N PHE A 571 52.51 -14.43 -15.84
CA PHE A 571 52.92 -15.34 -14.76
C PHE A 571 54.20 -14.84 -14.07
N TRP A 572 55.22 -14.53 -14.88
CA TRP A 572 56.58 -14.24 -14.41
C TRP A 572 57.12 -12.85 -14.80
N HIS A 573 56.30 -12.03 -15.44
CA HIS A 573 56.70 -10.73 -15.96
C HIS A 573 55.56 -9.72 -15.99
N THR A 574 55.91 -8.45 -16.21
CA THR A 574 54.98 -7.34 -16.33
C THR A 574 55.33 -6.51 -17.57
N CYS A 575 54.32 -6.04 -18.29
CA CYS A 575 54.47 -5.11 -19.40
C CYS A 575 53.45 -3.98 -19.27
N GLY A 576 53.70 -2.84 -19.92
CA GLY A 576 52.74 -1.76 -20.02
C GLY A 576 52.95 -0.88 -21.26
N VAL A 577 51.87 -0.24 -21.70
CA VAL A 577 51.87 0.75 -22.78
C VAL A 577 52.01 2.14 -22.18
N THR A 578 52.90 2.97 -22.72
CA THR A 578 53.11 4.35 -22.27
C THR A 578 52.16 5.35 -22.94
N THR A 579 52.02 6.52 -22.33
CA THR A 579 51.39 7.73 -22.91
C THR A 579 52.05 8.19 -24.22
N ALA A 580 53.30 7.80 -24.48
CA ALA A 580 54.00 7.99 -25.75
C ALA A 580 53.79 6.83 -26.74
N ALA A 581 52.82 5.94 -26.47
CA ALA A 581 52.50 4.74 -27.26
C ALA A 581 53.67 3.73 -27.39
N GLU A 582 54.51 3.61 -26.37
CA GLU A 582 55.63 2.65 -26.33
C GLU A 582 55.34 1.47 -25.39
N VAL A 583 55.76 0.25 -25.71
CA VAL A 583 55.74 -0.87 -24.74
C VAL A 583 57.04 -0.91 -23.94
N TRP A 584 56.91 -1.06 -22.62
CA TRP A 584 58.01 -1.29 -21.68
C TRP A 584 57.69 -2.55 -20.87
N CYS A 585 58.66 -3.45 -20.73
CA CYS A 585 58.51 -4.73 -20.02
C CYS A 585 59.65 -4.97 -19.03
N TRP A 586 59.39 -5.78 -18.00
CA TRP A 586 60.32 -6.17 -16.95
C TRP A 586 59.90 -7.51 -16.31
N GLY A 587 60.83 -8.19 -15.64
CA GLY A 587 60.60 -9.50 -15.03
C GLY A 587 61.47 -10.63 -15.61
N HIS A 588 60.92 -11.84 -15.61
CA HIS A 588 61.56 -13.04 -16.15
C HIS A 588 61.74 -12.97 -17.68
N ASN A 589 62.91 -13.37 -18.18
CA ASN A 589 63.23 -13.19 -19.61
C ASN A 589 63.96 -14.38 -20.28
N THR A 590 63.96 -15.58 -19.70
CA THR A 590 64.66 -16.74 -20.30
C THR A 590 64.07 -17.17 -21.66
N SER A 591 62.80 -16.87 -21.94
CA SER A 591 62.18 -17.07 -23.26
C SER A 591 62.20 -15.80 -24.13
N GLY A 592 62.82 -14.69 -23.71
CA GLY A 592 62.82 -13.42 -24.45
C GLY A 592 61.48 -12.65 -24.35
N GLN A 593 60.58 -13.04 -23.45
CA GLN A 593 59.20 -12.52 -23.34
C GLN A 593 59.08 -11.04 -23.01
N LEU A 594 60.20 -10.37 -22.73
CA LEU A 594 60.25 -8.94 -22.46
C LEU A 594 60.60 -8.09 -23.70
N GLY A 595 61.24 -8.64 -24.74
CA GLY A 595 61.40 -7.95 -26.04
C GLY A 595 62.65 -7.08 -26.24
N GLN A 596 63.68 -7.17 -25.40
CA GLN A 596 64.91 -6.35 -25.45
C GLN A 596 66.06 -6.98 -26.26
N GLY A 597 65.80 -8.02 -27.06
CA GLY A 597 66.79 -8.66 -27.92
C GLY A 597 67.84 -9.47 -27.13
N THR A 598 67.42 -10.12 -26.05
CA THR A 598 68.28 -10.92 -25.16
C THR A 598 67.47 -11.98 -24.42
N GLN A 599 68.14 -13.06 -23.98
CA GLN A 599 67.66 -14.05 -23.01
C GLN A 599 68.55 -14.09 -21.75
N ALA A 600 69.51 -13.16 -21.63
CA ALA A 600 70.57 -13.20 -20.64
C ALA A 600 70.09 -12.73 -19.25
N GLY A 601 69.34 -13.59 -18.58
CA GLY A 601 68.79 -13.34 -17.25
C GLY A 601 67.64 -12.34 -17.23
N ASP A 602 67.19 -12.05 -16.02
CA ASP A 602 65.95 -11.32 -15.76
C ASP A 602 66.17 -9.80 -15.73
N ILE A 603 65.21 -9.05 -16.24
CA ILE A 603 65.34 -7.59 -16.39
C ILE A 603 64.54 -6.92 -15.28
N LEU A 604 65.24 -6.58 -14.20
CA LEU A 604 64.68 -6.07 -12.95
C LEU A 604 64.12 -4.63 -13.04
N LEU A 605 64.13 -4.02 -14.23
CA LEU A 605 63.69 -2.64 -14.48
C LEU A 605 62.85 -2.56 -15.76
N PRO A 606 61.80 -1.72 -15.80
CA PRO A 606 61.10 -1.41 -17.03
C PRO A 606 62.09 -1.00 -18.10
N THR A 607 62.16 -1.80 -19.15
CA THR A 607 63.01 -1.52 -20.29
C THR A 607 62.16 -1.53 -21.54
N ARG A 608 62.23 -0.44 -22.32
CA ARG A 608 61.58 -0.29 -23.62
C ARG A 608 61.85 -1.53 -24.47
N VAL A 609 60.82 -2.08 -25.09
CA VAL A 609 61.00 -3.15 -26.08
C VAL A 609 61.86 -2.63 -27.24
N LYS A 610 62.63 -3.49 -27.91
CA LYS A 610 63.42 -3.09 -29.10
C LYS A 610 62.53 -2.99 -30.35
N ARG A 611 61.46 -2.20 -30.27
CA ARG A 611 60.59 -1.85 -31.39
C ARG A 611 59.94 -0.49 -31.20
N ASP A 612 60.19 0.40 -32.14
CA ASP A 612 59.53 1.70 -32.26
C ASP A 612 58.28 1.56 -33.14
N ALA A 613 57.11 1.55 -32.50
CA ALA A 613 55.80 1.56 -33.14
C ALA A 613 54.76 2.13 -32.16
N PRO A 614 53.67 2.78 -32.61
CA PRO A 614 52.67 3.37 -31.73
C PRO A 614 51.73 2.29 -31.18
N PHE A 615 52.09 1.70 -30.05
CA PHE A 615 51.32 0.70 -29.33
C PHE A 615 50.11 1.30 -28.60
N ALA A 616 48.97 0.62 -28.73
CA ALA A 616 47.71 0.97 -28.11
C ALA A 616 47.29 -0.03 -27.02
N ARG A 617 47.62 -1.32 -27.17
CA ARG A 617 47.23 -2.39 -26.24
C ARG A 617 48.37 -3.38 -25.97
N ILE A 618 48.36 -4.02 -24.80
CA ILE A 618 49.31 -5.07 -24.39
C ILE A 618 48.58 -6.30 -23.80
N THR A 619 49.09 -7.50 -24.06
CA THR A 619 48.70 -8.75 -23.38
C THR A 619 49.92 -9.65 -23.14
N THR A 620 49.90 -10.41 -22.04
CA THR A 620 51.02 -11.19 -21.51
C THR A 620 50.58 -12.61 -21.16
N GLY A 621 51.17 -13.61 -21.80
CA GLY A 621 51.02 -15.01 -21.44
C GLY A 621 52.01 -15.44 -20.35
N SER A 622 52.28 -16.74 -20.24
CA SER A 622 53.27 -17.28 -19.30
C SER A 622 54.72 -17.13 -19.76
N ARG A 623 54.96 -17.13 -21.08
CA ARG A 623 56.29 -17.08 -21.72
C ARG A 623 56.36 -16.29 -23.04
N SER A 624 55.30 -15.55 -23.35
CA SER A 624 55.19 -14.72 -24.55
C SER A 624 54.36 -13.48 -24.26
N SER A 625 54.50 -12.46 -25.10
CA SER A 625 53.79 -11.19 -25.00
C SER A 625 53.37 -10.74 -26.39
N CYS A 626 52.21 -10.12 -26.51
CA CYS A 626 51.73 -9.53 -27.75
C CYS A 626 51.13 -8.13 -27.50
N ALA A 627 51.39 -7.19 -28.41
CA ALA A 627 50.85 -5.84 -28.38
C ALA A 627 50.17 -5.50 -29.72
N LEU A 628 49.16 -4.64 -29.67
CA LEU A 628 48.51 -4.05 -30.85
C LEU A 628 48.96 -2.60 -31.01
N THR A 629 49.28 -2.19 -32.23
CA THR A 629 49.45 -0.77 -32.55
C THR A 629 48.10 -0.04 -32.71
N THR A 630 48.13 1.30 -32.73
CA THR A 630 46.96 2.16 -32.94
C THR A 630 46.25 1.91 -34.28
N ASP A 631 46.99 1.44 -35.29
CA ASP A 631 46.49 1.01 -36.61
C ASP A 631 46.16 -0.50 -36.69
N GLY A 632 46.32 -1.24 -35.59
CA GLY A 632 45.92 -2.64 -35.46
C GLY A 632 46.96 -3.67 -35.91
N VAL A 633 48.19 -3.27 -36.21
CA VAL A 633 49.29 -4.23 -36.51
C VAL A 633 49.63 -5.00 -35.22
N PRO A 634 49.55 -6.33 -35.21
CA PRO A 634 49.98 -7.11 -34.06
C PRO A 634 51.50 -7.25 -34.05
N TYR A 635 52.11 -7.13 -32.88
CA TYR A 635 53.50 -7.49 -32.65
C TYR A 635 53.57 -8.49 -31.50
N CYS A 636 54.32 -9.57 -31.68
CA CYS A 636 54.50 -10.59 -30.64
C CYS A 636 55.99 -10.91 -30.43
N TRP A 637 56.35 -11.34 -29.22
CA TRP A 637 57.70 -11.74 -28.83
C TRP A 637 57.72 -12.77 -27.70
N GLY A 638 58.85 -13.42 -27.49
CA GLY A 638 59.05 -14.45 -26.47
C GLY A 638 59.20 -15.87 -27.03
N GLU A 639 58.60 -16.84 -26.34
CA GLU A 639 58.65 -18.26 -26.71
C GLU A 639 58.03 -18.51 -28.10
N ASN A 640 58.78 -19.15 -29.00
CA ASN A 640 58.34 -19.39 -30.39
C ASN A 640 58.47 -20.85 -30.85
N SER A 641 58.68 -21.78 -29.91
CA SER A 641 58.70 -23.23 -30.17
C SER A 641 57.45 -23.74 -30.90
N PHE A 642 56.31 -23.06 -30.71
CA PHE A 642 55.03 -23.36 -31.35
C PHE A 642 54.67 -22.43 -32.52
N GLY A 643 55.50 -21.44 -32.86
CA GLY A 643 55.21 -20.42 -33.89
C GLY A 643 54.19 -19.36 -33.49
N VAL A 644 53.87 -19.22 -32.20
CA VAL A 644 52.85 -18.31 -31.62
C VAL A 644 53.11 -16.82 -31.87
N LEU A 645 54.22 -16.47 -32.52
CA LEU A 645 54.60 -15.09 -32.86
C LEU A 645 54.34 -14.75 -34.34
N GLY A 646 53.84 -15.70 -35.14
CA GLY A 646 53.38 -15.45 -36.51
C GLY A 646 54.50 -15.48 -37.57
N THR A 647 55.69 -15.99 -37.22
CA THR A 647 56.88 -15.97 -38.08
C THR A 647 57.43 -17.36 -38.42
N GLY A 648 56.58 -18.40 -38.37
CA GLY A 648 57.04 -19.79 -38.37
C GLY A 648 57.45 -20.27 -36.97
N PRO A 649 57.58 -21.59 -36.73
CA PRO A 649 58.13 -22.12 -35.49
C PRO A 649 59.65 -21.92 -35.46
N GLY A 650 60.24 -21.84 -34.27
CA GLY A 650 61.69 -21.87 -34.16
C GLY A 650 62.22 -21.35 -32.84
N GLN A 651 63.39 -20.72 -32.90
CA GLN A 651 64.00 -20.05 -31.76
C GLN A 651 63.11 -18.89 -31.28
N ASN A 652 63.18 -18.63 -29.98
CA ASN A 652 62.47 -17.55 -29.31
C ASN A 652 62.78 -16.20 -29.99
N VAL A 653 61.75 -15.41 -30.31
CA VAL A 653 61.95 -14.12 -30.97
C VAL A 653 62.06 -13.05 -29.89
N LEU A 654 63.28 -12.54 -29.75
CA LEU A 654 63.69 -11.76 -28.57
C LEU A 654 63.31 -10.28 -28.64
N ILE A 655 62.70 -9.83 -29.74
CA ILE A 655 62.22 -8.47 -29.98
C ILE A 655 60.80 -8.53 -30.56
N PRO A 656 59.95 -7.49 -30.39
CA PRO A 656 58.63 -7.46 -31.02
C PRO A 656 58.75 -7.53 -32.54
N VAL A 657 58.30 -8.64 -33.11
CA VAL A 657 58.20 -8.83 -34.56
C VAL A 657 56.77 -8.61 -35.00
N ALA A 658 56.59 -7.92 -36.15
CA ALA A 658 55.27 -7.69 -36.72
C ALA A 658 54.70 -9.01 -37.23
N VAL A 659 53.47 -9.33 -36.82
CA VAL A 659 52.69 -10.48 -37.32
C VAL A 659 52.29 -10.17 -38.78
N PRO A 660 52.89 -10.84 -39.80
CA PRO A 660 52.84 -10.32 -41.17
C PRO A 660 51.44 -10.36 -41.80
N GLY A 661 51.10 -9.32 -42.56
CA GLY A 661 49.93 -9.29 -43.46
C GLY A 661 48.56 -9.15 -42.80
N VAL A 662 48.49 -8.85 -41.50
CA VAL A 662 47.25 -8.89 -40.71
C VAL A 662 47.07 -7.62 -39.88
N LEU A 663 45.82 -7.15 -39.79
CA LEU A 663 45.39 -6.07 -38.88
C LEU A 663 44.25 -6.59 -37.99
N LEU A 664 44.36 -6.39 -36.68
CA LEU A 664 43.45 -6.92 -35.66
C LEU A 664 42.84 -5.83 -34.77
N THR A 665 41.65 -6.11 -34.26
CA THR A 665 40.95 -5.36 -33.21
C THR A 665 40.94 -6.09 -31.87
N SER A 666 41.21 -7.40 -31.85
CA SER A 666 41.42 -8.19 -30.63
C SER A 666 42.43 -9.33 -30.85
N ILE A 667 43.08 -9.77 -29.77
CA ILE A 667 43.98 -10.92 -29.70
C ILE A 667 43.54 -11.80 -28.53
N GLU A 668 43.38 -13.10 -28.77
CA GLU A 668 43.11 -14.16 -27.79
C GLU A 668 44.28 -15.13 -27.75
N LEU A 669 44.90 -15.32 -26.59
CA LEU A 669 46.05 -16.22 -26.40
C LEU A 669 45.58 -17.62 -25.96
N GLY A 670 45.83 -18.64 -26.79
CA GLY A 670 45.87 -20.03 -26.35
C GLY A 670 47.24 -20.40 -25.77
N GLN A 671 47.44 -21.66 -25.34
CA GLN A 671 48.74 -22.09 -24.80
C GLN A 671 49.82 -22.25 -25.89
N SER A 672 49.42 -22.57 -27.12
CA SER A 672 50.33 -22.92 -28.24
C SER A 672 49.89 -22.34 -29.58
N HIS A 673 48.87 -21.49 -29.58
CA HIS A 673 48.33 -20.79 -30.74
C HIS A 673 47.78 -19.44 -30.30
N VAL A 674 47.65 -18.53 -31.26
CA VAL A 674 47.02 -17.23 -31.06
C VAL A 674 45.96 -17.06 -32.13
N CYS A 675 44.81 -16.50 -31.76
CA CYS A 675 43.78 -16.10 -32.69
C CYS A 675 43.37 -14.65 -32.44
N GLY A 676 42.77 -14.01 -33.44
CA GLY A 676 42.26 -12.64 -33.31
C GLY A 676 41.16 -12.32 -34.30
N THR A 677 40.54 -11.17 -34.12
CA THR A 677 39.50 -10.65 -35.03
C THR A 677 40.01 -9.42 -35.78
N THR A 678 39.77 -9.36 -37.09
CA THR A 678 40.07 -8.18 -37.91
C THR A 678 38.97 -7.12 -37.80
N SER A 679 39.24 -5.89 -38.24
CA SER A 679 38.20 -4.83 -38.38
C SER A 679 37.07 -5.22 -39.34
N ALA A 680 37.35 -6.09 -40.32
CA ALA A 680 36.35 -6.73 -41.20
C ALA A 680 35.66 -7.96 -40.55
N GLN A 681 35.82 -8.13 -39.24
CA GLN A 681 35.26 -9.21 -38.42
C GLN A 681 35.56 -10.62 -38.95
N ARG A 682 36.77 -10.85 -39.48
CA ARG A 682 37.27 -12.18 -39.86
C ARG A 682 38.14 -12.77 -38.75
N VAL A 683 38.13 -14.08 -38.59
CA VAL A 683 39.07 -14.79 -37.70
C VAL A 683 40.40 -15.01 -38.43
N VAL A 684 41.49 -14.72 -37.74
CA VAL A 684 42.86 -15.06 -38.15
C VAL A 684 43.52 -15.80 -36.98
N CYS A 685 44.25 -16.87 -37.27
CA CYS A 685 45.05 -17.59 -36.27
C CYS A 685 46.48 -17.83 -36.77
N TRP A 686 47.41 -18.06 -35.83
CA TRP A 686 48.79 -18.48 -36.08
C TRP A 686 49.35 -19.31 -34.91
N GLY A 687 50.46 -20.01 -35.15
CA GLY A 687 51.07 -20.92 -34.17
C GLY A 687 50.83 -22.39 -34.50
N SER A 688 50.73 -23.24 -33.47
CA SER A 688 50.77 -24.70 -33.68
C SER A 688 49.53 -25.19 -34.43
N GLY A 689 49.72 -25.81 -35.60
CA GLY A 689 48.70 -26.59 -36.29
C GLY A 689 48.57 -28.03 -35.77
N VAL A 690 49.49 -28.52 -34.92
CA VAL A 690 49.65 -29.95 -34.59
C VAL A 690 48.39 -30.63 -34.01
N SER A 691 47.58 -29.92 -33.23
CA SER A 691 46.27 -30.43 -32.76
C SER A 691 45.09 -29.96 -33.61
N GLY A 692 45.34 -29.22 -34.70
CA GLY A 692 44.35 -28.60 -35.58
C GLY A 692 43.91 -27.19 -35.16
N GLN A 693 44.50 -26.61 -34.09
CA GLN A 693 43.98 -25.41 -33.41
C GLN A 693 44.14 -24.10 -34.21
N MET A 694 44.69 -24.20 -35.41
CA MET A 694 44.73 -23.16 -36.44
C MET A 694 43.41 -22.97 -37.20
N GLY A 695 42.67 -24.04 -37.49
CA GLY A 695 41.43 -23.96 -38.27
C GLY A 695 41.65 -23.80 -39.78
N THR A 696 42.86 -24.06 -40.28
CA THR A 696 43.28 -23.82 -41.67
C THR A 696 43.38 -25.09 -42.53
N GLY A 697 43.02 -26.25 -41.99
CA GLY A 697 43.22 -27.57 -42.60
C GLY A 697 44.63 -28.14 -42.36
N ASP A 698 45.62 -27.27 -42.24
CA ASP A 698 47.02 -27.60 -41.95
C ASP A 698 47.20 -28.18 -40.53
N LEU A 699 48.15 -29.11 -40.40
CA LEU A 699 48.52 -29.82 -39.16
C LEU A 699 49.99 -29.61 -38.77
N GLU A 700 50.77 -28.83 -39.52
CA GLU A 700 52.18 -28.57 -39.26
C GLU A 700 52.40 -27.62 -38.06
N LEU A 701 53.63 -27.61 -37.55
CA LEU A 701 54.03 -26.75 -36.45
C LEU A 701 54.23 -25.29 -36.93
N GLY A 702 53.69 -24.32 -36.20
CA GLY A 702 53.98 -22.89 -36.40
C GLY A 702 53.52 -22.29 -37.72
N GLN A 703 52.24 -22.42 -38.05
CA GLN A 703 51.64 -21.83 -39.23
C GLN A 703 51.66 -20.28 -39.21
N PRO A 704 51.80 -19.62 -40.38
CA PRO A 704 51.76 -18.17 -40.49
C PRO A 704 50.33 -17.61 -40.26
N PRO A 705 50.19 -16.28 -40.09
CA PRO A 705 48.91 -15.62 -39.84
C PRO A 705 47.93 -15.82 -41.00
N THR A 706 46.98 -16.74 -40.79
CA THR A 706 46.13 -17.25 -41.86
C THR A 706 44.67 -16.96 -41.55
N VAL A 707 43.96 -16.42 -42.53
CA VAL A 707 42.51 -16.19 -42.44
C VAL A 707 41.81 -17.54 -42.40
N VAL A 708 41.02 -17.76 -41.35
CA VAL A 708 40.25 -18.99 -41.17
C VAL A 708 39.04 -18.96 -42.12
N SER A 709 39.24 -19.51 -43.32
CA SER A 709 38.42 -19.27 -44.53
C SER A 709 36.97 -19.78 -44.46
N ALA A 710 36.65 -20.67 -43.52
CA ALA A 710 35.30 -21.19 -43.30
C ALA A 710 34.31 -20.16 -42.68
N PHE A 711 34.76 -18.91 -42.43
CA PHE A 711 33.96 -17.83 -41.87
C PHE A 711 33.87 -16.62 -42.80
N GLY A 712 32.68 -16.00 -42.82
CA GLY A 712 32.51 -14.61 -43.20
C GLY A 712 32.76 -13.69 -42.01
N VAL A 713 31.74 -12.90 -41.65
CA VAL A 713 31.74 -12.05 -40.45
C VAL A 713 31.45 -12.88 -39.19
N VAL A 714 32.30 -12.79 -38.17
CA VAL A 714 32.08 -13.37 -36.83
C VAL A 714 31.67 -12.34 -35.78
N ARG A 715 30.98 -12.80 -34.73
CA ARG A 715 30.52 -11.99 -33.59
C ARG A 715 31.16 -12.38 -32.26
N ALA A 716 31.67 -13.60 -32.16
CA ALA A 716 32.39 -14.09 -30.99
C ALA A 716 33.48 -15.07 -31.46
N LEU A 717 34.60 -15.03 -30.76
CA LEU A 717 35.75 -15.93 -30.85
C LEU A 717 36.10 -16.32 -29.42
N ALA A 718 36.46 -17.58 -29.19
CA ALA A 718 37.02 -18.03 -27.93
C ALA A 718 38.13 -19.06 -28.22
N SER A 719 39.22 -18.98 -27.47
CA SER A 719 40.35 -19.92 -27.53
C SER A 719 40.54 -20.55 -26.16
N GLY A 720 40.47 -21.88 -26.09
CA GLY A 720 40.87 -22.65 -24.93
C GLY A 720 42.36 -23.04 -25.02
N ARG A 721 42.78 -23.99 -24.18
CA ARG A 721 44.20 -24.37 -24.07
C ARG A 721 44.82 -24.83 -25.40
N SER A 722 44.07 -25.55 -26.22
CA SER A 722 44.53 -26.09 -27.52
C SER A 722 43.38 -26.29 -28.54
N HIS A 723 42.34 -25.47 -28.44
CA HIS A 723 41.18 -25.47 -29.34
C HIS A 723 40.62 -24.06 -29.44
N SER A 724 39.84 -23.79 -30.49
CA SER A 724 39.14 -22.52 -30.66
C SER A 724 37.75 -22.72 -31.28
N CYS A 725 36.86 -21.79 -31.02
CA CYS A 725 35.48 -21.78 -31.50
C CYS A 725 35.08 -20.35 -31.91
N ALA A 726 34.31 -20.22 -32.99
CA ALA A 726 33.79 -18.91 -33.43
C ALA A 726 32.34 -18.98 -33.91
N ALA A 727 31.59 -17.91 -33.62
CA ALA A 727 30.21 -17.73 -34.03
C ALA A 727 30.14 -16.74 -35.21
N PRO A 728 29.81 -17.18 -36.44
CA PRO A 728 29.47 -16.28 -37.52
C PRO A 728 28.18 -15.49 -37.20
N ALA A 729 28.01 -14.31 -37.80
CA ALA A 729 26.84 -13.46 -37.57
C ALA A 729 25.52 -14.16 -37.94
N ALA A 730 25.54 -14.96 -39.00
CA ALA A 730 24.49 -15.89 -39.42
C ALA A 730 25.05 -17.31 -39.51
N GLY A 731 24.27 -18.32 -39.09
CA GLY A 731 24.68 -19.72 -39.04
C GLY A 731 24.82 -20.28 -37.62
N GLY A 732 25.46 -21.45 -37.53
CA GLY A 732 25.87 -22.11 -36.28
C GLY A 732 27.35 -21.88 -35.96
N ILE A 733 27.77 -22.30 -34.76
CA ILE A 733 29.17 -22.24 -34.31
C ILE A 733 30.01 -23.18 -35.18
N ARG A 734 31.27 -22.83 -35.43
CA ARG A 734 32.28 -23.82 -35.84
C ARG A 734 33.42 -23.83 -34.82
N CYS A 735 33.94 -25.01 -34.52
CA CYS A 735 35.08 -25.23 -33.62
C CYS A 735 36.17 -26.03 -34.33
N TRP A 736 37.42 -25.88 -33.89
CA TRP A 736 38.58 -26.57 -34.45
C TRP A 736 39.67 -26.76 -33.38
N GLY A 737 40.59 -27.69 -33.64
CA GLY A 737 41.69 -28.03 -32.74
C GLY A 737 41.54 -29.36 -32.00
N LYS A 738 42.16 -29.40 -30.81
CA LYS A 738 42.24 -30.60 -29.98
C LYS A 738 40.82 -31.03 -29.55
N ASN A 739 40.55 -32.33 -29.55
CA ASN A 739 39.20 -32.84 -29.31
C ASN A 739 39.15 -34.13 -28.44
N ASP A 740 40.24 -34.47 -27.73
CA ASP A 740 40.36 -35.67 -26.90
C ASP A 740 39.21 -35.84 -25.89
N TYR A 741 38.63 -34.72 -25.42
CA TYR A 741 37.50 -34.67 -24.49
C TYR A 741 36.21 -34.21 -25.16
N GLY A 742 36.14 -34.14 -26.50
CA GLY A 742 34.96 -33.67 -27.21
C GLY A 742 34.75 -32.16 -27.22
N GLN A 743 35.77 -31.36 -26.87
CA GLN A 743 35.67 -29.89 -26.70
C GLN A 743 35.35 -29.09 -27.98
N LEU A 744 35.25 -29.76 -29.14
CA LEU A 744 34.71 -29.20 -30.38
C LEU A 744 33.20 -29.44 -30.57
N GLY A 745 32.60 -30.39 -29.85
CA GLY A 745 31.14 -30.60 -29.83
C GLY A 745 30.55 -31.35 -31.03
N VAL A 746 31.38 -32.00 -31.85
CA VAL A 746 30.96 -32.55 -33.16
C VAL A 746 30.56 -34.03 -33.16
N GLY A 747 30.41 -34.64 -31.97
CA GLY A 747 29.98 -36.02 -31.78
C GLY A 747 31.08 -37.08 -31.91
N THR A 748 32.34 -36.67 -31.93
CA THR A 748 33.52 -37.56 -31.92
C THR A 748 34.61 -36.99 -31.00
N GLN A 749 35.66 -37.77 -30.74
CA GLN A 749 36.91 -37.30 -30.11
C GLN A 749 38.01 -37.00 -31.14
N SER A 750 37.71 -37.09 -32.44
CA SER A 750 38.65 -36.80 -33.52
C SER A 750 39.00 -35.31 -33.51
N ARG A 751 40.29 -34.96 -33.55
CA ARG A 751 40.71 -33.56 -33.79
C ARG A 751 40.29 -33.11 -35.19
N PHE A 752 40.02 -31.82 -35.36
CA PHE A 752 39.71 -31.22 -36.67
C PHE A 752 40.64 -30.03 -36.92
N SER A 753 41.37 -30.04 -38.03
CA SER A 753 42.21 -28.92 -38.46
C SER A 753 41.45 -27.84 -39.23
N GLU A 754 40.21 -28.11 -39.64
CA GLU A 754 39.28 -27.12 -40.21
C GLU A 754 38.12 -26.81 -39.26
N PRO A 755 37.41 -25.67 -39.41
CA PRO A 755 36.32 -25.25 -38.54
C PRO A 755 35.06 -26.05 -38.86
N VAL A 756 34.93 -27.20 -38.21
CA VAL A 756 33.79 -28.11 -38.34
C VAL A 756 32.56 -27.51 -37.63
N LEU A 757 31.39 -27.65 -38.26
CA LEU A 757 30.11 -27.16 -37.74
C LEU A 757 29.76 -27.89 -36.44
N VAL A 758 29.56 -27.14 -35.36
CA VAL A 758 28.97 -27.67 -34.14
C VAL A 758 27.49 -27.95 -34.42
N PRO A 759 27.04 -29.22 -34.36
CA PRO A 759 25.69 -29.58 -34.73
C PRO A 759 24.66 -28.98 -33.76
N ASP A 760 23.44 -28.82 -34.26
CA ASP A 760 22.25 -28.52 -33.47
C ASP A 760 22.25 -27.16 -32.71
N LEU A 761 23.27 -26.30 -32.91
CA LEU A 761 23.37 -24.95 -32.37
C LEU A 761 23.31 -23.86 -33.45
N THR A 762 22.38 -22.91 -33.28
CA THR A 762 22.26 -21.71 -34.14
C THR A 762 21.99 -20.45 -33.32
N GLY A 763 22.12 -19.27 -33.94
CA GLY A 763 21.67 -18.02 -33.32
C GLY A 763 22.48 -17.59 -32.10
N VAL A 764 23.78 -17.89 -32.06
CA VAL A 764 24.67 -17.62 -30.92
C VAL A 764 25.07 -16.15 -30.84
N ARG A 765 25.33 -15.64 -29.62
CA ARG A 765 25.83 -14.28 -29.35
C ARG A 765 27.15 -14.23 -28.59
N ALA A 766 27.48 -15.23 -27.79
CA ALA A 766 28.75 -15.33 -27.07
C ALA A 766 29.22 -16.78 -27.01
N ILE A 767 30.54 -16.97 -26.96
CA ILE A 767 31.22 -18.25 -26.73
C ILE A 767 32.29 -17.98 -25.66
N VAL A 768 32.53 -18.95 -24.78
CA VAL A 768 33.71 -18.99 -23.91
C VAL A 768 34.30 -20.39 -23.92
N ALA A 769 35.59 -20.50 -23.63
CA ALA A 769 36.31 -21.76 -23.57
C ALA A 769 37.16 -21.81 -22.30
N GLY A 770 37.18 -22.96 -21.63
CA GLY A 770 38.13 -23.24 -20.56
C GLY A 770 39.32 -24.03 -21.06
N ALA A 771 39.96 -24.81 -20.19
CA ALA A 771 41.13 -25.61 -20.59
C ALA A 771 40.74 -26.72 -21.59
N TYR A 772 39.65 -27.44 -21.31
CA TYR A 772 39.23 -28.63 -22.07
C TYR A 772 37.71 -28.69 -22.34
N HIS A 773 37.02 -27.56 -22.23
CA HIS A 773 35.59 -27.42 -22.50
C HIS A 773 35.27 -26.12 -23.23
N SER A 774 34.08 -26.05 -23.81
CA SER A 774 33.56 -24.91 -24.54
C SER A 774 32.08 -24.74 -24.21
N CYS A 775 31.62 -23.50 -24.09
CA CYS A 775 30.22 -23.18 -23.88
C CYS A 775 29.78 -21.99 -24.74
N ALA A 776 28.51 -21.98 -25.14
CA ALA A 776 27.94 -20.93 -25.96
C ALA A 776 26.54 -20.50 -25.50
N LEU A 777 26.27 -19.22 -25.73
CA LEU A 777 25.06 -18.52 -25.32
C LEU A 777 24.27 -18.06 -26.55
N THR A 778 23.03 -18.51 -26.67
CA THR A 778 22.14 -18.12 -27.78
C THR A 778 21.52 -16.73 -27.57
N ARG A 779 20.97 -16.18 -28.66
CA ARG A 779 20.14 -14.95 -28.63
C ARG A 779 18.80 -15.18 -27.92
N THR A 780 18.34 -16.44 -27.80
CA THR A 780 17.23 -16.86 -26.94
C THR A 780 17.66 -17.10 -25.48
N ASN A 781 18.84 -16.61 -25.09
CA ASN A 781 19.45 -16.75 -23.77
C ASN A 781 19.81 -18.19 -23.34
N ALA A 782 19.59 -19.19 -24.19
CA ALA A 782 19.85 -20.58 -23.86
C ALA A 782 21.36 -20.89 -23.86
N THR A 783 21.82 -21.70 -22.92
CA THR A 783 23.25 -22.06 -22.77
C THR A 783 23.49 -23.54 -22.99
N PHE A 784 24.49 -23.82 -23.83
CA PHE A 784 24.94 -25.16 -24.16
C PHE A 784 26.44 -25.28 -23.95
N CYS A 785 26.89 -26.42 -23.45
CA CYS A 785 28.27 -26.72 -23.12
C CYS A 785 28.68 -28.08 -23.70
N TRP A 786 29.96 -28.27 -23.99
CA TRP A 786 30.52 -29.54 -24.46
C TRP A 786 32.04 -29.61 -24.17
N GLY A 787 32.61 -30.82 -24.22
CA GLY A 787 33.99 -31.09 -23.84
C GLY A 787 34.11 -31.94 -22.58
N ASP A 788 35.21 -31.73 -21.84
CA ASP A 788 35.40 -32.38 -20.56
C ASP A 788 34.30 -31.99 -19.56
N ASN A 789 33.93 -32.95 -18.72
CA ASN A 789 32.93 -32.79 -17.66
C ASN A 789 33.41 -33.47 -16.35
N SER A 790 34.69 -33.82 -16.23
CA SER A 790 35.25 -34.50 -15.06
C SER A 790 34.99 -33.72 -13.75
N SER A 791 35.06 -32.39 -13.81
CA SER A 791 34.74 -31.45 -12.74
C SER A 791 33.26 -31.03 -12.68
N ARG A 792 32.40 -31.57 -13.56
CA ARG A 792 31.00 -31.15 -13.84
C ARG A 792 30.85 -29.80 -14.56
N GLN A 793 31.89 -29.36 -15.27
CA GLN A 793 31.96 -28.03 -15.89
C GLN A 793 31.03 -27.80 -17.10
N LEU A 794 30.23 -28.78 -17.50
CA LEU A 794 29.20 -28.61 -18.53
C LEU A 794 27.80 -28.30 -17.98
N GLY A 795 27.57 -28.45 -16.67
CA GLY A 795 26.33 -28.00 -16.02
C GLY A 795 25.09 -28.80 -16.39
N ASP A 796 25.28 -30.02 -16.91
CA ASP A 796 24.25 -30.85 -17.53
C ASP A 796 23.65 -31.90 -16.57
N GLY A 797 23.88 -31.75 -15.26
CA GLY A 797 23.51 -32.71 -14.23
C GLY A 797 24.41 -33.94 -14.14
N THR A 798 25.47 -34.05 -14.96
CA THR A 798 26.38 -35.21 -14.97
C THR A 798 27.84 -34.81 -14.75
N SER A 799 28.71 -35.82 -14.59
CA SER A 799 30.16 -35.70 -14.74
C SER A 799 30.68 -36.45 -15.99
N ALA A 800 29.81 -36.69 -16.97
CA ALA A 800 30.16 -37.42 -18.19
C ALA A 800 30.59 -36.45 -19.28
N THR A 801 31.82 -36.61 -19.79
CA THR A 801 32.37 -35.90 -20.94
C THR A 801 31.37 -35.90 -22.11
N ARG A 802 31.10 -34.74 -22.72
CA ARG A 802 30.10 -34.63 -23.80
C ARG A 802 30.73 -34.25 -25.12
N LEU A 803 30.65 -35.19 -26.06
CA LEU A 803 31.14 -35.02 -27.43
C LEU A 803 30.24 -34.13 -28.28
N ARG A 804 29.02 -33.78 -27.83
CA ARG A 804 28.09 -32.85 -28.46
C ARG A 804 27.62 -31.80 -27.45
N PRO A 805 27.13 -30.62 -27.92
CA PRO A 805 26.36 -29.69 -27.11
C PRO A 805 25.31 -30.42 -26.27
N THR A 806 25.48 -30.33 -24.95
CA THR A 806 24.42 -30.61 -23.99
C THR A 806 23.88 -29.27 -23.47
N ARG A 807 22.61 -29.23 -23.09
CA ARG A 807 22.02 -28.03 -22.50
C ARG A 807 22.36 -27.98 -21.01
N VAL A 808 22.73 -26.81 -20.50
CA VAL A 808 22.84 -26.59 -19.05
C VAL A 808 21.45 -26.82 -18.43
N VAL A 809 21.36 -27.61 -17.36
CA VAL A 809 20.05 -28.06 -16.82
C VAL A 809 19.25 -26.90 -16.21
N ASP A 810 19.92 -26.00 -15.47
CA ASP A 810 19.28 -24.81 -14.88
C ASP A 810 19.34 -23.58 -15.81
N ASP A 811 19.14 -23.80 -17.11
CA ASP A 811 19.15 -22.74 -18.13
C ASP A 811 17.82 -22.00 -18.19
N ARG A 812 17.65 -21.03 -17.27
CA ARG A 812 16.49 -20.11 -17.21
C ARG A 812 16.61 -18.91 -18.17
N GLY A 813 17.69 -18.85 -18.95
CA GLY A 813 18.00 -17.75 -19.84
C GLY A 813 19.11 -16.84 -19.32
N TYR A 814 20.35 -17.23 -19.58
CA TYR A 814 21.53 -16.44 -19.28
C TYR A 814 21.67 -15.20 -20.21
N THR A 815 22.20 -14.09 -19.71
CA THR A 815 22.53 -12.86 -20.45
C THR A 815 24.01 -12.81 -20.83
N ALA A 816 24.90 -13.28 -19.95
CA ALA A 816 26.35 -13.41 -20.17
C ALA A 816 26.89 -14.72 -19.57
N ILE A 817 28.05 -15.20 -20.04
CA ILE A 817 28.76 -16.38 -19.50
C ILE A 817 30.28 -16.10 -19.42
N THR A 818 30.99 -16.81 -18.53
CA THR A 818 32.46 -16.85 -18.43
C THR A 818 32.95 -18.26 -18.06
N ALA A 819 34.22 -18.56 -18.35
CA ALA A 819 34.86 -19.86 -18.10
C ALA A 819 36.06 -19.72 -17.14
N MET A 820 36.24 -20.72 -16.28
CA MET A 820 37.49 -21.00 -15.56
C MET A 820 38.27 -22.07 -16.33
N GLN A 821 39.45 -22.51 -15.86
CA GLN A 821 40.12 -23.67 -16.49
C GLN A 821 39.25 -24.93 -16.45
N THR A 822 38.59 -25.18 -15.31
CA THR A 822 37.86 -26.41 -14.94
C THR A 822 36.41 -26.12 -14.49
N GLY A 823 35.87 -24.97 -14.88
CA GLY A 823 34.54 -24.51 -14.47
C GLY A 823 33.94 -23.44 -15.37
N MET A 824 32.73 -23.01 -15.03
CA MET A 824 31.86 -22.18 -15.85
C MET A 824 30.92 -21.33 -14.98
N CYS A 825 30.51 -20.20 -15.52
CA CYS A 825 29.53 -19.29 -14.94
C CYS A 825 28.62 -18.67 -15.99
N GLY A 826 27.38 -18.37 -15.62
CA GLY A 826 26.41 -17.62 -16.41
C GLY A 826 25.55 -16.70 -15.56
N LEU A 827 25.44 -15.43 -15.94
CA LEU A 827 24.53 -14.44 -15.36
C LEU A 827 23.15 -14.54 -16.01
N GLN A 828 22.05 -14.64 -15.26
CA GLN A 828 20.67 -14.65 -15.77
C GLN A 828 20.07 -13.23 -15.89
N ALA A 829 18.89 -13.10 -16.51
CA ALA A 829 18.29 -11.80 -16.85
C ALA A 829 17.73 -11.00 -15.65
N ASP A 830 17.48 -11.68 -14.54
CA ASP A 830 17.08 -11.13 -13.24
C ASP A 830 18.27 -10.66 -12.37
N GLY A 831 19.46 -11.21 -12.61
CA GLY A 831 20.69 -10.99 -11.84
C GLY A 831 21.37 -12.27 -11.32
N GLN A 832 20.71 -13.43 -11.41
CA GLN A 832 21.21 -14.69 -10.84
C GLN A 832 22.41 -15.25 -11.64
N VAL A 833 23.62 -15.18 -11.09
CA VAL A 833 24.80 -15.87 -11.65
C VAL A 833 24.83 -17.32 -11.19
N VAL A 834 24.51 -18.27 -12.07
CA VAL A 834 24.70 -19.71 -11.81
C VAL A 834 26.05 -20.15 -12.35
N CYS A 835 26.80 -20.93 -11.59
CA CYS A 835 28.08 -21.50 -11.97
C CYS A 835 28.13 -22.99 -11.67
N TRP A 836 29.01 -23.71 -12.37
CA TRP A 836 29.12 -25.15 -12.35
C TRP A 836 30.51 -25.58 -12.82
N GLY A 837 30.99 -26.73 -12.37
CA GLY A 837 32.42 -27.06 -12.41
C GLY A 837 33.02 -27.14 -11.00
N ASP A 838 34.24 -27.64 -10.92
CA ASP A 838 34.96 -28.10 -9.72
C ASP A 838 34.07 -28.57 -8.55
N GLY A 839 33.10 -29.44 -8.88
CA GLY A 839 32.39 -30.32 -7.95
C GLY A 839 30.96 -29.94 -7.57
N GLN A 840 30.62 -28.66 -7.42
CA GLN A 840 29.29 -28.21 -6.93
C GLN A 840 28.83 -26.89 -7.58
N SER A 841 27.51 -26.70 -7.68
CA SER A 841 26.87 -25.63 -8.47
C SER A 841 26.44 -24.40 -7.65
N ALA A 842 26.85 -23.21 -8.09
CA ALA A 842 26.78 -21.96 -7.33
C ALA A 842 25.84 -20.92 -7.95
N ALA A 843 24.68 -20.64 -7.35
CA ALA A 843 23.69 -19.69 -7.88
C ALA A 843 23.56 -18.38 -7.07
N LEU A 844 23.75 -17.22 -7.71
CA LEU A 844 23.66 -15.85 -7.13
C LEU A 844 22.20 -15.38 -6.95
N ALA A 845 21.28 -16.32 -6.78
CA ALA A 845 19.99 -16.06 -6.17
C ALA A 845 19.51 -17.36 -5.52
N ASP A 846 19.66 -17.39 -4.21
CA ASP A 846 18.43 -17.22 -3.46
C ASP A 846 18.64 -16.09 -2.45
N THR A 847 17.56 -15.37 -2.12
CA THR A 847 17.58 -14.63 -0.85
C THR A 847 17.83 -15.64 0.27
N PRO A 848 18.70 -15.36 1.27
CA PRO A 848 19.04 -16.35 2.30
C PRO A 848 17.74 -16.90 2.89
N LEU A 849 17.51 -18.20 2.68
CA LEU A 849 16.19 -18.83 2.80
C LEU A 849 15.59 -18.47 4.16
N ARG A 850 14.57 -17.60 4.15
CA ARG A 850 13.97 -17.11 5.39
C ARG A 850 13.05 -18.19 5.91
N PHE A 851 13.40 -18.75 7.06
CA PHE A 851 12.60 -19.74 7.73
C PHE A 851 11.58 -19.05 8.63
N ARG A 852 10.31 -19.50 8.57
CA ARG A 852 9.30 -19.20 9.60
C ARG A 852 9.34 -20.21 10.75
N GLU A 853 10.02 -21.34 10.54
CA GLU A 853 10.14 -22.46 11.47
C GLU A 853 11.42 -23.24 11.15
N LEU A 854 12.19 -23.60 12.18
CA LEU A 854 13.39 -24.45 12.10
C LEU A 854 13.19 -25.66 13.02
N ALA A 855 13.58 -26.85 12.54
CA ALA A 855 13.27 -28.11 13.19
C ALA A 855 14.40 -29.14 13.06
N SER A 856 14.77 -29.70 14.21
CA SER A 856 15.78 -30.75 14.38
C SER A 856 15.35 -31.72 15.48
N SER A 857 16.02 -32.86 15.61
CA SER A 857 15.80 -33.86 16.67
C SER A 857 17.09 -34.21 17.41
N SER A 858 16.98 -34.97 18.49
CA SER A 858 18.15 -35.56 19.13
C SER A 858 18.88 -36.51 18.15
N ARG A 859 20.22 -36.43 18.11
CA ARG A 859 21.12 -37.11 17.14
C ARG A 859 20.87 -36.78 15.64
N SER A 860 20.17 -35.70 15.30
CA SER A 860 20.07 -35.25 13.90
C SER A 860 21.42 -34.71 13.37
N TYR A 861 21.89 -35.24 12.24
CA TYR A 861 23.11 -34.76 11.54
C TYR A 861 22.79 -33.66 10.50
N HIS A 862 21.52 -33.32 10.38
CA HIS A 862 20.92 -32.35 9.48
C HIS A 862 19.79 -31.62 10.19
N TRP A 863 19.37 -30.50 9.63
CA TRP A 863 18.19 -29.78 10.10
C TRP A 863 17.29 -29.46 8.91
N CYS A 864 16.01 -29.30 9.18
CA CYS A 864 15.01 -28.88 8.20
C CYS A 864 14.25 -27.66 8.72
N GLY A 865 13.51 -26.99 7.85
CA GLY A 865 12.63 -25.89 8.25
C GLY A 865 11.68 -25.51 7.13
N ILE A 866 10.65 -24.73 7.48
CA ILE A 866 9.70 -24.19 6.50
C ILE A 866 10.10 -22.77 6.14
N THR A 867 10.32 -22.54 4.86
CA THR A 867 10.57 -21.23 4.26
C THR A 867 9.35 -20.31 4.36
N THR A 868 9.52 -19.00 4.20
CA THR A 868 8.40 -18.03 4.15
C THR A 868 7.44 -18.29 2.98
N SER A 869 7.90 -18.94 1.90
CA SER A 869 7.05 -19.41 0.79
C SER A 869 6.33 -20.74 1.08
N GLY A 870 6.46 -21.30 2.29
CA GLY A 870 5.79 -22.53 2.72
C GLY A 870 6.46 -23.83 2.28
N ARG A 871 7.53 -23.78 1.47
CA ARG A 871 8.30 -24.98 1.08
C ARG A 871 9.22 -25.43 2.21
N ALA A 872 9.43 -26.74 2.33
CA ALA A 872 10.49 -27.27 3.19
C ALA A 872 11.89 -27.09 2.54
N ALA A 873 12.89 -26.82 3.36
CA ALA A 873 14.30 -26.85 2.99
C ALA A 873 15.13 -27.45 4.14
N CYS A 874 16.24 -28.12 3.82
CA CYS A 874 17.08 -28.82 4.80
C CYS A 874 18.58 -28.60 4.54
N ALA A 875 19.45 -28.71 5.55
CA ALA A 875 20.90 -28.52 5.43
C ALA A 875 21.73 -29.48 6.29
N ARG A 876 23.06 -29.49 6.05
CA ARG A 876 24.11 -30.36 6.59
C ARG A 876 24.11 -31.77 5.97
N SER A 877 23.98 -32.84 6.77
CA SER A 877 24.21 -34.20 6.29
C SER A 877 23.14 -34.71 5.33
N ASN A 878 23.55 -35.58 4.40
CA ASN A 878 22.69 -36.14 3.36
C ASN A 878 23.07 -37.57 2.96
N TRP A 879 23.87 -38.30 3.76
CA TRP A 879 24.45 -39.59 3.35
C TRP A 879 23.43 -40.68 2.99
N GLN A 880 22.17 -40.54 3.43
CA GLN A 880 21.04 -41.41 3.07
C GLN A 880 19.93 -40.67 2.29
N GLY A 881 20.14 -39.42 1.84
CA GLY A 881 19.14 -38.62 1.13
C GLY A 881 18.19 -37.82 2.03
N GLN A 882 18.51 -37.65 3.32
CA GLN A 882 17.66 -36.97 4.31
C GLN A 882 17.41 -35.47 4.05
N LEU A 883 18.09 -34.84 3.09
CA LEU A 883 17.76 -33.50 2.60
C LEU A 883 16.63 -33.50 1.54
N GLY A 884 16.27 -34.66 0.98
CA GLY A 884 15.10 -34.82 0.10
C GLY A 884 15.26 -34.16 -1.27
N ASN A 885 16.51 -33.94 -1.71
CA ASN A 885 16.88 -33.22 -2.93
C ASN A 885 17.32 -34.15 -4.08
N GLY A 886 16.91 -35.42 -4.05
CA GLY A 886 17.18 -36.41 -5.11
C GLY A 886 18.62 -36.94 -5.15
N ASN A 887 19.46 -36.61 -4.18
CA ASN A 887 20.86 -37.05 -4.12
C ASN A 887 21.33 -37.22 -2.66
N THR A 888 22.57 -37.70 -2.46
CA THR A 888 23.17 -37.95 -1.14
C THR A 888 24.31 -36.97 -0.77
N SER A 889 24.42 -35.84 -1.46
CA SER A 889 25.51 -34.87 -1.25
C SER A 889 25.27 -34.01 -0.01
N TYR A 890 26.26 -33.95 0.89
CA TYR A 890 26.28 -33.03 2.03
C TYR A 890 26.20 -31.57 1.54
N SER A 891 25.42 -30.71 2.22
CA SER A 891 25.27 -29.30 1.88
C SER A 891 25.45 -28.39 3.09
N GLN A 892 26.31 -27.37 2.99
CA GLN A 892 26.42 -26.36 4.06
C GLN A 892 25.24 -25.38 4.06
N SER A 893 24.76 -25.01 2.87
CA SER A 893 23.57 -24.17 2.66
C SER A 893 22.29 -25.00 2.69
N PRO A 894 21.13 -24.43 3.04
CA PRO A 894 19.86 -25.15 2.98
C PRO A 894 19.43 -25.34 1.52
N VAL A 895 19.08 -26.57 1.17
CA VAL A 895 18.55 -26.94 -0.14
C VAL A 895 17.04 -27.16 -0.05
N LEU A 896 16.31 -26.74 -1.07
CA LEU A 896 14.87 -26.98 -1.15
C LEU A 896 14.58 -28.48 -1.28
N VAL A 897 13.60 -28.95 -0.51
CA VAL A 897 13.09 -30.31 -0.57
C VAL A 897 12.35 -30.51 -1.90
N GLY A 898 12.54 -31.68 -2.53
CA GLY A 898 12.05 -32.05 -3.85
C GLY A 898 10.55 -32.35 -3.95
N LEU A 899 9.72 -31.59 -3.23
CA LEU A 899 8.26 -31.61 -3.33
C LEU A 899 7.73 -30.18 -3.36
N GLU A 900 6.95 -29.85 -4.39
CA GLU A 900 6.38 -28.51 -4.59
C GLU A 900 5.03 -28.33 -3.88
N ALA A 901 4.97 -28.76 -2.62
CA ALA A 901 3.80 -28.64 -1.76
C ALA A 901 4.09 -27.69 -0.57
N PRO A 902 3.10 -26.90 -0.11
CA PRO A 902 3.24 -26.11 1.10
C PRO A 902 3.12 -27.00 2.33
N PHE A 903 4.10 -26.91 3.23
CA PHE A 903 4.17 -27.67 4.47
C PHE A 903 3.44 -26.93 5.61
N ALA A 904 2.74 -27.71 6.45
CA ALA A 904 2.22 -27.31 7.76
C ALA A 904 3.28 -27.48 8.86
N SER A 905 4.07 -28.56 8.78
CA SER A 905 5.20 -28.87 9.68
C SER A 905 6.27 -29.67 8.91
N VAL A 906 7.53 -29.56 9.30
CA VAL A 906 8.64 -30.42 8.83
C VAL A 906 9.64 -30.61 9.96
N GLN A 907 10.25 -31.78 10.08
CA GLN A 907 11.28 -32.04 11.07
C GLN A 907 12.34 -33.02 10.54
N ALA A 908 13.60 -32.76 10.91
CA ALA A 908 14.73 -33.65 10.68
C ALA A 908 14.83 -34.67 11.83
N GLY A 909 14.91 -35.95 11.50
CA GLY A 909 15.22 -37.06 12.41
C GLY A 909 16.73 -37.31 12.48
N GLY A 910 17.16 -38.51 12.88
CA GLY A 910 18.58 -38.88 12.88
C GLY A 910 19.16 -39.11 11.48
N ASN A 911 18.51 -39.99 10.71
CA ASN A 911 18.95 -40.46 9.39
C ASN A 911 17.90 -40.24 8.28
N HIS A 912 16.80 -39.58 8.60
CA HIS A 912 15.67 -39.31 7.72
C HIS A 912 14.99 -37.99 8.12
N SER A 913 14.01 -37.57 7.33
CA SER A 913 13.19 -36.39 7.56
C SER A 913 11.74 -36.69 7.18
N CYS A 914 10.81 -36.00 7.83
CA CYS A 914 9.39 -36.06 7.48
C CYS A 914 8.76 -34.68 7.56
N GLY A 915 7.71 -34.46 6.77
CA GLY A 915 6.89 -33.25 6.85
C GLY A 915 5.44 -33.52 6.47
N VAL A 916 4.55 -32.69 6.99
CA VAL A 916 3.10 -32.73 6.73
C VAL A 916 2.73 -31.53 5.87
N THR A 917 1.97 -31.74 4.79
CA THR A 917 1.44 -30.66 3.93
C THR A 917 0.27 -29.92 4.58
N LEU A 918 -0.12 -28.77 4.03
CA LEU A 918 -1.30 -28.02 4.51
C LEU A 918 -2.63 -28.81 4.42
N ASP A 919 -2.73 -29.81 3.54
CA ASP A 919 -3.89 -30.74 3.46
C ASP A 919 -3.71 -32.00 4.33
N GLY A 920 -2.68 -32.02 5.19
CA GLY A 920 -2.45 -33.06 6.20
C GLY A 920 -1.75 -34.34 5.70
N VAL A 921 -1.24 -34.37 4.47
CA VAL A 921 -0.54 -35.55 3.93
C VAL A 921 0.91 -35.55 4.44
N THR A 922 1.33 -36.66 5.05
CA THR A 922 2.73 -36.83 5.47
C THR A 922 3.56 -37.41 4.34
N TYR A 923 4.75 -36.83 4.16
CA TYR A 923 5.81 -37.32 3.30
C TYR A 923 7.07 -37.53 4.13
N CYS A 924 7.82 -38.58 3.84
CA CYS A 924 9.10 -38.88 4.48
C CYS A 924 10.17 -39.22 3.43
N TRP A 925 11.44 -38.95 3.75
CA TRP A 925 12.61 -39.17 2.88
C TRP A 925 13.89 -39.36 3.70
N GLY A 926 14.93 -39.93 3.08
CA GLY A 926 16.17 -40.35 3.75
C GLY A 926 16.22 -41.87 3.95
N SER A 927 16.78 -42.32 5.07
CA SER A 927 16.96 -43.76 5.35
C SER A 927 15.64 -44.48 5.66
N ASN A 928 15.48 -45.70 5.13
CA ASN A 928 14.32 -46.56 5.37
C ASN A 928 14.70 -47.96 5.90
N VAL A 929 15.90 -48.12 6.48
CA VAL A 929 16.41 -49.44 6.94
C VAL A 929 15.47 -50.16 7.92
N GLU A 930 14.78 -49.42 8.79
CA GLU A 930 13.81 -49.95 9.76
C GLU A 930 12.34 -49.70 9.35
N GLY A 931 12.09 -49.19 8.14
CA GLY A 931 10.74 -48.80 7.70
C GLY A 931 10.28 -47.44 8.24
N GLN A 932 11.20 -46.63 8.78
CA GLN A 932 10.89 -45.34 9.44
C GLN A 932 10.27 -44.27 8.51
N LEU A 933 10.28 -44.48 7.20
CA LEU A 933 9.57 -43.63 6.25
C LEU A 933 8.06 -43.98 6.11
N GLY A 934 7.61 -45.10 6.68
CA GLY A 934 6.19 -45.47 6.74
C GLY A 934 5.60 -45.90 5.39
N LEU A 935 6.44 -46.39 4.47
CA LEU A 935 6.09 -46.68 3.07
C LEU A 935 5.58 -48.12 2.84
N GLY A 936 5.46 -48.94 3.90
CA GLY A 936 5.18 -50.38 3.82
C GLY A 936 6.42 -51.25 3.57
N THR A 937 7.52 -50.67 3.08
CA THR A 937 8.79 -51.34 2.75
C THR A 937 9.90 -51.01 3.75
N ARG A 938 11.03 -51.73 3.67
CA ARG A 938 12.30 -51.40 4.34
C ARG A 938 13.48 -51.47 3.38
N GLY A 939 14.63 -50.99 3.83
CA GLY A 939 15.95 -51.22 3.20
C GLY A 939 16.42 -50.06 2.34
N GLU A 940 15.74 -49.76 1.24
CA GLU A 940 16.18 -48.74 0.29
C GLU A 940 16.02 -47.31 0.84
N ASN A 941 17.10 -46.52 0.76
CA ASN A 941 17.08 -45.09 1.06
C ASN A 941 16.29 -44.33 -0.02
N VAL A 942 15.43 -43.40 0.39
CA VAL A 942 14.50 -42.71 -0.52
C VAL A 942 14.86 -41.23 -0.61
N LEU A 943 15.47 -40.83 -1.73
CA LEU A 943 16.14 -39.53 -1.89
C LEU A 943 15.18 -38.35 -2.17
N LEU A 944 13.88 -38.61 -2.35
CA LEU A 944 12.82 -37.62 -2.61
C LEU A 944 11.62 -37.87 -1.69
N PRO A 945 10.83 -36.84 -1.32
CA PRO A 945 9.68 -36.98 -0.44
C PRO A 945 8.66 -38.00 -0.97
N SER A 946 8.53 -39.12 -0.27
CA SER A 946 7.57 -40.17 -0.61
C SER A 946 6.41 -40.17 0.38
N ARG A 947 5.20 -40.32 -0.15
CA ARG A 947 3.96 -40.25 0.64
C ARG A 947 3.87 -41.45 1.58
N VAL A 948 3.67 -41.19 2.88
CA VAL A 948 3.48 -42.23 3.90
C VAL A 948 2.26 -43.10 3.53
N SER A 949 2.39 -44.42 3.68
CA SER A 949 1.40 -45.42 3.24
C SER A 949 0.23 -45.53 4.22
N THR A 950 -0.61 -44.49 4.24
CA THR A 950 -1.87 -44.46 4.99
C THR A 950 -2.90 -43.55 4.33
N THR A 951 -4.18 -43.71 4.71
CA THR A 951 -5.28 -42.78 4.42
C THR A 951 -5.32 -41.60 5.40
N GLU A 952 -4.78 -41.78 6.60
CA GLU A 952 -4.86 -40.82 7.71
C GLU A 952 -4.26 -39.45 7.39
N ARG A 953 -4.76 -38.44 8.10
CA ARG A 953 -4.36 -37.04 7.96
C ARG A 953 -3.78 -36.50 9.26
N PHE A 954 -2.54 -36.04 9.17
CA PHE A 954 -1.76 -35.57 10.31
C PHE A 954 -1.73 -34.04 10.36
N ARG A 955 -1.34 -33.48 11.51
CA ARG A 955 -1.04 -32.05 11.69
C ARG A 955 0.44 -31.79 11.98
N THR A 956 1.10 -32.73 12.65
CA THR A 956 2.52 -32.68 13.02
C THR A 956 3.14 -34.06 12.92
N VAL A 957 4.39 -34.13 12.46
CA VAL A 957 5.21 -35.35 12.42
C VAL A 957 6.53 -35.11 13.16
N ALA A 958 6.97 -36.11 13.91
CA ALA A 958 8.18 -36.13 14.70
C ALA A 958 8.99 -37.40 14.34
N PRO A 959 9.98 -37.29 13.42
CA PRO A 959 10.94 -38.35 13.15
C PRO A 959 12.04 -38.38 14.22
N GLY A 960 12.37 -39.59 14.68
CA GLY A 960 13.45 -39.88 15.61
C GLY A 960 14.70 -40.41 14.90
N PRO A 961 15.55 -41.18 15.59
CA PRO A 961 16.74 -41.78 14.97
C PRO A 961 16.45 -42.94 14.01
N TRP A 962 15.45 -43.79 14.31
CA TRP A 962 15.15 -45.05 13.60
C TRP A 962 13.65 -45.31 13.40
N ASP A 963 12.85 -44.29 13.64
CA ASP A 963 11.42 -44.36 13.91
C ASP A 963 10.78 -42.98 13.71
N THR A 964 9.46 -42.94 13.60
CA THR A 964 8.69 -41.72 13.38
C THR A 964 7.33 -41.84 14.07
N CYS A 965 6.87 -40.78 14.72
CA CYS A 965 5.48 -40.65 15.14
C CYS A 965 4.82 -39.40 14.55
N ALA A 966 3.49 -39.41 14.46
CA ALA A 966 2.70 -38.27 14.00
C ALA A 966 1.41 -38.13 14.81
N LEU A 967 0.87 -36.90 14.86
CA LEU A 967 -0.40 -36.57 15.51
C LEU A 967 -1.44 -36.18 14.47
N ASN A 968 -2.64 -36.75 14.58
CA ASN A 968 -3.79 -36.32 13.78
C ASN A 968 -4.50 -35.09 14.39
N ALA A 969 -5.53 -34.58 13.71
CA ALA A 969 -6.28 -33.39 14.14
C ALA A 969 -6.94 -33.53 15.53
N SER A 970 -7.27 -34.76 15.96
CA SER A 970 -7.81 -35.03 17.31
C SER A 970 -6.73 -35.25 18.39
N GLY A 971 -5.46 -35.22 18.02
CA GLY A 971 -4.33 -35.52 18.91
C GLY A 971 -4.12 -37.01 19.17
N ALA A 972 -4.74 -37.91 18.40
CA ALA A 972 -4.38 -39.33 18.43
C ALA A 972 -2.98 -39.51 17.81
N ALA A 973 -2.16 -40.35 18.43
CA ALA A 973 -0.78 -40.60 18.04
C ALA A 973 -0.67 -41.89 17.20
N PHE A 974 0.15 -41.83 16.17
CA PHE A 974 0.49 -42.98 15.33
C PHE A 974 2.01 -43.04 15.18
N CYS A 975 2.61 -44.21 15.25
CA CYS A 975 4.05 -44.42 15.20
C CYS A 975 4.44 -45.56 14.26
N TRP A 976 5.67 -45.55 13.77
CA TRP A 976 6.24 -46.57 12.87
C TRP A 976 7.78 -46.52 12.86
N GLY A 977 8.42 -47.52 12.27
CA GLY A 977 9.86 -47.77 12.32
C GLY A 977 10.26 -48.73 13.45
N ALA A 978 11.46 -48.53 14.01
CA ALA A 978 12.10 -49.46 14.94
C ALA A 978 11.39 -49.65 16.28
N ASP A 979 10.86 -50.86 16.53
CA ASP A 979 10.11 -51.19 17.75
C ASP A 979 10.85 -52.06 18.78
N TYR A 980 12.17 -52.17 18.71
CA TYR A 980 12.97 -53.04 19.61
C TYR A 980 12.77 -52.77 21.12
N TYR A 981 12.25 -51.60 21.48
CA TYR A 981 11.90 -51.22 22.85
C TYR A 981 10.41 -50.94 23.07
N GLY A 982 9.51 -51.19 22.11
CA GLY A 982 8.08 -50.84 22.23
C GLY A 982 7.78 -49.35 21.97
N LYS A 983 8.57 -48.69 21.12
CA LYS A 983 8.45 -47.25 20.78
C LYS A 983 7.29 -46.94 19.83
N VAL A 984 6.82 -47.91 19.05
CA VAL A 984 5.58 -47.79 18.27
C VAL A 984 4.38 -47.67 19.21
N GLY A 985 4.48 -48.26 20.40
CA GLY A 985 3.50 -48.06 21.48
C GLY A 985 2.15 -48.72 21.23
N ASP A 986 2.08 -49.66 20.29
CA ASP A 986 0.87 -50.40 19.91
C ASP A 986 0.69 -51.73 20.65
N GLY A 987 1.64 -52.11 21.52
CA GLY A 987 1.51 -53.26 22.42
C GLY A 987 2.83 -53.98 22.76
N PRO A 988 2.88 -55.33 22.69
CA PRO A 988 4.11 -56.08 22.93
C PRO A 988 5.21 -55.73 21.92
N ARG A 989 6.46 -55.58 22.40
CA ARG A 989 7.64 -55.21 21.59
C ARG A 989 7.74 -56.08 20.34
N GLY A 990 7.76 -55.44 19.17
CA GLY A 990 7.80 -56.09 17.86
C GLY A 990 9.17 -56.00 17.16
N GLY A 991 9.20 -56.58 15.96
CA GLY A 991 10.11 -56.11 14.93
C GLY A 991 9.58 -54.80 14.30
N PRO A 992 10.42 -54.01 13.61
CA PRO A 992 10.04 -52.70 13.09
C PRO A 992 8.77 -52.68 12.22
N ILE A 993 7.90 -51.69 12.45
CA ILE A 993 6.59 -51.56 11.81
C ILE A 993 6.69 -50.60 10.62
N THR A 994 6.29 -51.03 9.41
CA THR A 994 6.60 -50.29 8.16
C THR A 994 5.51 -49.32 7.69
N THR A 995 4.38 -49.23 8.41
CA THR A 995 3.27 -48.29 8.17
C THR A 995 2.80 -47.68 9.49
N PRO A 996 2.12 -46.52 9.50
CA PRO A 996 1.66 -45.90 10.75
C PRO A 996 0.68 -46.79 11.55
N SER A 997 1.12 -47.30 12.69
CA SER A 997 0.30 -48.01 13.68
C SER A 997 -0.21 -47.04 14.74
N ALA A 998 -1.35 -47.33 15.37
CA ALA A 998 -1.97 -46.45 16.36
C ALA A 998 -1.44 -46.74 17.78
N VAL A 999 -0.94 -45.70 18.46
CA VAL A 999 -0.44 -45.82 19.84
C VAL A 999 -1.60 -46.19 20.78
N LEU A 1000 -1.37 -47.14 21.69
CA LEU A 1000 -2.37 -47.62 22.65
C LEU A 1000 -2.85 -46.53 23.62
N GLY A 1001 -4.09 -46.71 24.08
CA GLY A 1001 -4.73 -45.86 25.08
C GLY A 1001 -5.60 -44.75 24.48
N SER A 1002 -6.46 -44.19 25.32
CA SER A 1002 -7.37 -43.10 24.96
C SER A 1002 -6.72 -41.70 25.04
N VAL A 1003 -5.43 -41.62 25.38
CA VAL A 1003 -4.69 -40.36 25.53
C VAL A 1003 -4.71 -39.58 24.21
N ARG A 1004 -4.81 -38.26 24.30
CA ARG A 1004 -4.71 -37.33 23.17
C ARG A 1004 -3.63 -36.30 23.48
N PHE A 1005 -2.75 -36.06 22.51
CA PHE A 1005 -1.50 -35.34 22.69
C PHE A 1005 -1.50 -33.99 21.96
N THR A 1006 -0.89 -33.00 22.61
CA THR A 1006 -0.60 -31.67 22.04
C THR A 1006 0.74 -31.69 21.30
N SER A 1007 1.73 -32.39 21.85
CA SER A 1007 3.08 -32.58 21.27
C SER A 1007 3.65 -33.97 21.62
N ILE A 1008 4.56 -34.46 20.79
CA ILE A 1008 5.41 -35.64 21.05
C ILE A 1008 6.87 -35.28 20.74
N ALA A 1009 7.81 -35.77 21.55
CA ALA A 1009 9.24 -35.74 21.30
C ALA A 1009 9.80 -37.17 21.16
N MET A 1010 10.64 -37.39 20.15
CA MET A 1010 11.34 -38.65 19.90
C MET A 1010 12.66 -38.68 20.67
N GLY A 1011 12.89 -39.74 21.45
CA GLY A 1011 14.20 -40.10 21.98
C GLY A 1011 14.90 -41.12 21.09
N HIS A 1012 15.98 -41.75 21.58
CA HIS A 1012 16.59 -42.88 20.88
C HIS A 1012 15.93 -44.20 21.25
N ASP A 1013 15.76 -44.47 22.54
CA ASP A 1013 15.19 -45.73 23.04
C ASP A 1013 13.74 -45.58 23.50
N HIS A 1014 13.23 -44.35 23.60
CA HIS A 1014 11.90 -44.02 24.13
C HIS A 1014 11.22 -42.85 23.40
N VAL A 1015 9.94 -42.67 23.67
CA VAL A 1015 9.09 -41.57 23.18
C VAL A 1015 8.37 -40.94 24.36
N CYS A 1016 8.21 -39.61 24.35
CA CYS A 1016 7.42 -38.90 25.36
C CYS A 1016 6.48 -37.89 24.69
N GLY A 1017 5.26 -37.74 25.21
CA GLY A 1017 4.27 -36.78 24.74
C GLY A 1017 3.54 -36.06 25.87
N ILE A 1018 3.07 -34.85 25.58
CA ILE A 1018 2.23 -34.06 26.51
C ILE A 1018 0.78 -34.23 26.10
N ALA A 1019 -0.06 -34.66 27.04
CA ALA A 1019 -1.49 -34.83 26.83
C ALA A 1019 -2.22 -33.48 26.74
N THR A 1020 -3.43 -33.47 26.20
CA THR A 1020 -4.34 -32.30 26.25
C THR A 1020 -4.69 -31.84 27.66
N ALA A 1021 -4.52 -32.71 28.66
CA ALA A 1021 -4.63 -32.39 30.10
C ALA A 1021 -3.32 -31.90 30.74
N GLY A 1022 -2.29 -31.58 29.93
CA GLY A 1022 -0.98 -31.08 30.37
C GLY A 1022 -0.09 -32.11 31.08
N THR A 1023 -0.55 -33.36 31.24
CA THR A 1023 0.22 -34.45 31.83
C THR A 1023 1.15 -35.11 30.81
N MET A 1024 2.41 -35.36 31.19
CA MET A 1024 3.35 -36.07 30.33
C MET A 1024 3.10 -37.59 30.41
N HIS A 1025 3.24 -38.27 29.29
CA HIS A 1025 3.29 -39.73 29.21
C HIS A 1025 4.50 -40.15 28.37
N CYS A 1026 5.17 -41.24 28.73
CA CYS A 1026 6.28 -41.81 27.98
C CYS A 1026 6.09 -43.32 27.75
N TRP A 1027 6.71 -43.85 26.71
CA TRP A 1027 6.74 -45.27 26.36
C TRP A 1027 8.06 -45.61 25.63
N GLY A 1028 8.31 -46.89 25.41
CA GLY A 1028 9.62 -47.38 24.98
C GLY A 1028 10.53 -47.72 26.18
N GLY A 1029 11.84 -47.53 26.02
CA GLY A 1029 12.87 -47.83 27.02
C GLY A 1029 12.82 -46.94 28.28
N ASN A 1030 12.96 -47.55 29.45
CA ASN A 1030 13.10 -46.87 30.74
C ASN A 1030 14.26 -47.43 31.59
N THR A 1031 15.28 -48.02 30.93
CA THR A 1031 16.42 -48.67 31.62
C THR A 1031 17.28 -47.69 32.42
N PHE A 1032 17.24 -46.38 32.09
CA PHE A 1032 17.98 -45.32 32.77
C PHE A 1032 17.05 -44.36 33.54
N GLY A 1033 15.76 -44.70 33.73
CA GLY A 1033 14.79 -43.84 34.43
C GLY A 1033 14.32 -42.64 33.61
N GLN A 1034 14.52 -42.67 32.29
CA GLN A 1034 14.17 -41.58 31.36
C GLN A 1034 12.67 -41.22 31.31
N PHE A 1035 11.77 -42.02 31.89
CA PHE A 1035 10.36 -41.64 32.08
C PHE A 1035 10.14 -40.66 33.26
N GLY A 1036 11.06 -40.59 34.23
CA GLY A 1036 10.88 -39.71 35.41
C GLY A 1036 9.73 -40.17 36.32
N SER A 1037 9.35 -41.44 36.20
CA SER A 1037 8.36 -42.17 36.98
C SER A 1037 8.89 -42.63 38.35
N GLY A 1038 10.20 -42.55 38.59
CA GLY A 1038 10.87 -42.99 39.82
C GLY A 1038 11.28 -44.48 39.84
N ASP A 1039 11.16 -45.19 38.71
CA ASP A 1039 11.45 -46.60 38.54
C ASP A 1039 12.22 -46.89 37.22
N PHE A 1040 12.68 -48.13 37.06
CA PHE A 1040 13.57 -48.58 35.97
C PHE A 1040 13.00 -49.81 35.25
N ASN A 1041 11.75 -49.75 34.76
CA ASN A 1041 10.98 -50.93 34.33
C ASN A 1041 11.43 -51.60 33.01
N GLY A 1042 12.67 -51.33 32.56
CA GLY A 1042 13.24 -51.90 31.35
C GLY A 1042 12.70 -51.20 30.09
N THR A 1043 11.51 -51.60 29.64
CA THR A 1043 10.74 -50.90 28.58
C THR A 1043 9.25 -51.24 28.65
N ASP A 1044 8.39 -50.26 28.36
CA ASP A 1044 6.93 -50.35 28.37
C ASP A 1044 6.36 -49.98 26.99
N GLY A 1045 5.56 -50.88 26.38
CA GLY A 1045 5.01 -50.72 25.03
C GLY A 1045 3.69 -49.94 24.94
N ALA A 1046 3.37 -49.11 25.92
CA ALA A 1046 2.17 -48.26 25.95
C ALA A 1046 2.43 -46.97 26.76
N PRO A 1047 1.76 -45.83 26.47
CA PRO A 1047 2.01 -44.56 27.17
C PRO A 1047 1.69 -44.62 28.67
N LEU A 1048 2.72 -44.59 29.51
CA LEU A 1048 2.60 -44.51 30.97
C LEU A 1048 2.79 -43.07 31.48
N PRO A 1049 2.09 -42.65 32.55
CA PRO A 1049 2.29 -41.33 33.17
C PRO A 1049 3.75 -41.08 33.58
N ALA A 1050 4.29 -39.95 33.15
CA ALA A 1050 5.71 -39.62 33.21
C ALA A 1050 5.95 -38.24 33.85
N GLY A 1051 7.18 -37.98 34.29
CA GLY A 1051 7.59 -36.70 34.87
C GLY A 1051 6.72 -36.27 36.06
N ARG A 1052 6.78 -37.03 37.17
CA ARG A 1052 5.88 -36.95 38.35
C ARG A 1052 5.43 -35.53 38.74
N GLY A 1053 4.11 -35.38 38.92
CA GLY A 1053 3.49 -34.27 39.68
C GLY A 1053 3.33 -32.92 38.94
N ASN A 1054 4.09 -32.69 37.87
CA ASN A 1054 4.07 -31.42 37.14
C ASN A 1054 3.01 -31.38 36.02
N GLN A 1055 2.57 -30.16 35.72
CA GLN A 1055 1.86 -29.80 34.50
C GLN A 1055 2.88 -29.27 33.49
N TRP A 1056 2.90 -29.79 32.26
CA TRP A 1056 3.97 -29.61 31.28
C TRP A 1056 3.54 -28.78 30.06
N ARG A 1057 4.46 -27.92 29.58
CA ARG A 1057 4.30 -27.07 28.39
C ARG A 1057 5.11 -27.57 27.20
N ALA A 1058 6.33 -28.07 27.44
CA ALA A 1058 7.21 -28.61 26.41
C ALA A 1058 8.00 -29.82 26.93
N VAL A 1059 8.40 -30.72 26.03
CA VAL A 1059 9.18 -31.93 26.32
C VAL A 1059 10.22 -32.14 25.22
N ALA A 1060 11.41 -32.60 25.59
CA ALA A 1060 12.47 -33.01 24.70
C ALA A 1060 13.06 -34.34 25.20
N ALA A 1061 13.13 -35.34 24.32
CA ALA A 1061 13.69 -36.66 24.63
C ALA A 1061 15.09 -36.79 24.00
N GLY A 1062 16.07 -37.10 24.84
CA GLY A 1062 17.46 -37.36 24.45
C GLY A 1062 17.67 -38.81 24.03
N THR A 1063 18.92 -39.27 24.09
CA THR A 1063 19.21 -40.70 23.84
C THR A 1063 18.63 -41.58 24.96
N ILE A 1064 18.98 -41.27 26.21
CA ILE A 1064 18.64 -42.03 27.44
C ILE A 1064 18.31 -41.11 28.63
N HIS A 1065 17.84 -39.89 28.34
CA HIS A 1065 17.35 -38.90 29.29
C HIS A 1065 16.17 -38.13 28.69
N THR A 1066 15.43 -37.42 29.52
CA THR A 1066 14.32 -36.54 29.11
C THR A 1066 14.41 -35.21 29.85
N CYS A 1067 14.04 -34.13 29.18
CA CYS A 1067 13.86 -32.81 29.77
C CYS A 1067 12.46 -32.27 29.45
N GLY A 1068 11.93 -31.43 30.33
CA GLY A 1068 10.63 -30.77 30.13
C GLY A 1068 10.61 -29.37 30.75
N ILE A 1069 9.75 -28.52 30.19
CA ILE A 1069 9.41 -27.21 30.75
C ILE A 1069 8.02 -27.33 31.37
N ALA A 1070 7.92 -27.08 32.67
CA ALA A 1070 6.64 -27.13 33.36
C ALA A 1070 5.87 -25.79 33.24
N SER A 1071 4.63 -25.78 33.74
CA SER A 1071 3.77 -24.59 33.75
C SER A 1071 4.25 -23.46 34.66
N ASP A 1072 5.19 -23.75 35.59
CA ASP A 1072 5.93 -22.76 36.39
C ASP A 1072 7.16 -22.18 35.66
N GLU A 1073 7.30 -22.49 34.37
CA GLU A 1073 8.39 -22.09 33.46
C GLU A 1073 9.78 -22.60 33.85
N ARG A 1074 9.90 -23.50 34.83
CA ARG A 1074 11.17 -24.15 35.18
C ARG A 1074 11.49 -25.31 34.24
N VAL A 1075 12.77 -25.45 33.94
CA VAL A 1075 13.33 -26.59 33.20
C VAL A 1075 13.68 -27.70 34.19
N TYR A 1076 13.14 -28.89 33.94
CA TYR A 1076 13.47 -30.11 34.67
C TYR A 1076 14.10 -31.14 33.72
N CYS A 1077 15.11 -31.87 34.17
CA CYS A 1077 15.70 -33.00 33.44
C CYS A 1077 15.85 -34.23 34.34
N TRP A 1078 15.89 -35.42 33.75
CA TRP A 1078 16.03 -36.71 34.44
C TRP A 1078 16.48 -37.83 33.49
N GLY A 1079 17.01 -38.92 34.06
CA GLY A 1079 17.56 -40.07 33.32
C GLY A 1079 19.08 -40.19 33.47
N ASP A 1080 19.75 -40.72 32.44
CA ASP A 1080 21.21 -40.87 32.47
C ASP A 1080 21.97 -39.52 32.60
N ASN A 1081 22.90 -39.49 33.54
CA ASN A 1081 23.83 -38.37 33.75
C ASN A 1081 25.31 -38.78 33.61
N SER A 1082 25.61 -39.91 32.95
CA SER A 1082 26.99 -40.37 32.71
C SER A 1082 27.92 -39.30 32.13
N SER A 1083 27.36 -38.42 31.30
CA SER A 1083 28.06 -37.34 30.59
C SER A 1083 27.66 -35.94 31.10
N GLY A 1084 27.06 -35.83 32.29
CA GLY A 1084 26.66 -34.55 32.91
C GLY A 1084 25.43 -33.87 32.31
N ALA A 1085 24.74 -34.51 31.34
CA ALA A 1085 23.65 -33.92 30.56
C ALA A 1085 22.39 -33.50 31.35
N VAL A 1086 22.23 -33.97 32.58
CA VAL A 1086 21.10 -33.67 33.48
C VAL A 1086 21.49 -32.61 34.54
N GLY A 1087 22.78 -32.21 34.61
CA GLY A 1087 23.29 -31.15 35.49
C GLY A 1087 23.40 -31.53 36.98
N GLN A 1088 22.76 -32.61 37.41
CA GLN A 1088 22.82 -33.17 38.77
C GLN A 1088 22.93 -34.71 38.70
N PRO A 1089 23.55 -35.38 39.69
CA PRO A 1089 23.85 -36.81 39.61
C PRO A 1089 22.59 -37.71 39.59
N PHE A 1090 22.39 -38.38 38.44
CA PHE A 1090 21.49 -39.52 38.20
C PHE A 1090 20.09 -39.49 38.87
N PRO A 1091 19.26 -38.45 38.65
CA PRO A 1091 17.91 -38.42 39.20
C PRO A 1091 16.93 -39.24 38.35
N THR A 1092 16.23 -40.18 38.99
CA THR A 1092 15.11 -40.98 38.42
C THR A 1092 13.76 -40.25 38.45
N SER A 1093 13.74 -39.02 38.97
CA SER A 1093 12.57 -38.15 39.11
C SER A 1093 12.95 -36.72 38.74
N PRO A 1094 12.10 -35.93 38.05
CA PRO A 1094 12.45 -34.61 37.52
C PRO A 1094 13.12 -33.68 38.53
N GLN A 1095 14.33 -33.18 38.23
CA GLN A 1095 15.03 -32.16 39.04
C GLN A 1095 15.18 -30.85 38.27
N VAL A 1096 15.06 -29.72 38.98
CA VAL A 1096 15.34 -28.38 38.43
C VAL A 1096 16.84 -28.25 38.16
N VAL A 1097 17.20 -27.94 36.91
CA VAL A 1097 18.61 -27.99 36.47
C VAL A 1097 19.43 -26.80 36.98
N ALA A 1098 18.85 -25.60 36.98
CA ALA A 1098 19.43 -24.38 37.57
C ALA A 1098 18.32 -23.33 37.85
N GLY A 1099 18.60 -22.35 38.72
CA GLY A 1099 17.66 -21.29 39.08
C GLY A 1099 17.50 -20.20 38.01
N ASN A 1100 16.27 -19.71 37.84
CA ASN A 1100 15.89 -18.48 37.10
C ASN A 1100 16.37 -18.37 35.63
N LEU A 1101 16.46 -19.48 34.89
CA LEU A 1101 16.38 -19.46 33.43
C LEU A 1101 14.94 -19.15 32.98
N THR A 1102 14.57 -17.86 33.01
CA THR A 1102 13.35 -17.37 32.39
C THR A 1102 13.52 -17.38 30.87
N VAL A 1103 12.76 -18.22 30.18
CA VAL A 1103 12.82 -18.34 28.71
C VAL A 1103 12.12 -17.13 28.09
N ALA A 1104 12.89 -16.13 27.67
CA ALA A 1104 12.36 -15.00 26.92
C ALA A 1104 11.78 -15.49 25.57
N ALA A 1105 10.45 -15.39 25.44
CA ALA A 1105 9.74 -15.85 24.25
C ALA A 1105 9.78 -14.82 23.11
N GLU A 1106 10.82 -14.88 22.29
CA GLU A 1106 10.76 -14.29 20.94
C GLU A 1106 9.85 -15.13 20.03
N ARG A 1107 9.24 -14.48 19.03
CA ARG A 1107 8.07 -14.96 18.27
C ARG A 1107 8.23 -14.75 16.77
#